data_AF-W2UNV8-F1
#
_entry.id   AF-W2UNV8-F1
#
_cell.length_a   1.000
_cell.length_b   1.000
_cell.length_c   1.000
_cell.angle_alpha   90.00
_cell.angle_beta   90.00
_cell.angle_gamma   90.00
#
_symmetry.space_group_name_H-M   'P 1'
#
loop_
_entity.id
_entity.type
_entity.pdbx_description
1 polymer ?
#
loop_
_entity_poly.entity_id
_entity_poly.type
_entity_poly.pdbx_seq_one_letter_code
_entity_poly.pdbx_strand_id
1 'polypeptide(L)'
;MKKSISYLLFFLFISLSLHAQVKPNKFWDAILQNNRDQAEKHINSLGKSDIEKALQKQLLSIEKGNILPENTFYKAIAKYDLEELEYYLYALWNQPYFFDNYLEQGFSKYNANAVLTLSKLNFPAGTVKEALKYLNAIIHRNNNEWEAYYASNNSVNAIRGWQYCGVFENLNQSGHEVVYPPESIAHTTTDFNANSNGFINWYDAKTDPREAYQFFINHNEYGAGVSYAQTFITSNETKRVTLRLGSGSSYKVWVNDVLLLENNKDVQREMDDAQVAFELPSGTNRLLIKLSESNDQTYFIARLTDTSGNPVSGITSAPAYKEYNRSTQSSLEAKVLPNKYHAFFENKLAEDPNNMFYAFCLANAYLRVSKYEDAKRVIKPFIEAYPRSSFLRKTLINCYTIEGDASSVNKIKENLDKDDPNYYLPLLFKFTDQGELTRMDVNELEDFLVRFQNSCKSPIIAKTAEFMLNAKRLDKSAMKKNLDDLLEITKDRISLRVTFAPAYEQVFNDKERAIGILEEVNRNYFDYSALLSLSNYYQKENKKDKALQLFEDKYEYFKTDNTIISDYVARLLKYEMYKEAIPYLERSLYNFPYAFTAMEELGDAYLQLGKKEEAIKWFQKSLSHNSSSAALRTKINNIKKVGDPINDLVSEGVYELLAEERNKISENHYGYNILLDEVAVHLFEEGGGKYRFRMAYEITGQNGIDTFKEYNIGLTGSFTVHNSEIVKKDGSLVPADRSGANLVFEGLGIGDVVYIDCEYIFSEYGRFYKDFIDTFQIDASHPVVKQSYKILVPNSISLGYKVVNGSLKEHTKKYGDYKLIEWTLENNESKPREESYMPPSSDVYRTLHLSTVKDWSVIANWYSDLVRSTMEINDVVSQTFKEIFPNGYKGLTEKERAERIYAYMTANLNYSHVSFRQSGYVPQTPSKTLKTKLGDCKDFSSLFVTLGEMAELESIMVLILTSDYGKRAMVLPNKNFNHCIVKVKFDGAYQYLELTDKNLPFQALPNSLICASALDIPRKSEAGKESELYNLGDVKRAATVFYNAADIKITEDQKTYDITTKVSGSLKSSYADLFASNGDEILKQQIQSDFKKRMGIDLVLNEITNVQNESKSASLSFDSNITVNETDNKIGEVKIFKLPTLANAYTTSIVDEKERQYPIDYIQYENTDEYITEYHISLPQGGQFVEIPQNKSFQFQDHRFNITYKQISDAVLEVKMVAKVDRKEIATDDYLAFKEYVKGILEAKETFIGYKLKL
;
A
#
# COMPACT_ATOMS: atom_id res chain seq x y z
N MET A 1 24.90 16.34 -65.32
CA MET A 1 25.97 16.73 -64.37
C MET A 1 25.48 16.45 -62.95
N LYS A 2 25.65 15.20 -62.55
CA LYS A 2 25.42 14.59 -61.24
C LYS A 2 26.74 13.87 -60.94
N LYS A 3 27.20 13.89 -59.69
CA LYS A 3 28.54 13.50 -59.19
C LYS A 3 29.59 14.61 -59.33
N SER A 4 29.80 15.33 -58.22
CA SER A 4 31.10 15.91 -57.76
C SER A 4 30.93 16.98 -56.66
N ILE A 5 29.71 17.25 -56.17
CA ILE A 5 29.48 18.17 -55.03
C ILE A 5 29.05 17.44 -53.74
N SER A 6 28.86 16.11 -53.78
CA SER A 6 28.44 15.31 -52.61
C SER A 6 29.58 14.81 -51.72
N TYR A 7 30.85 15.06 -52.06
CA TYR A 7 31.99 14.59 -51.26
C TYR A 7 32.68 15.67 -50.41
N LEU A 8 32.35 16.95 -50.59
CA LEU A 8 32.95 18.05 -49.80
C LEU A 8 32.09 18.55 -48.63
N LEU A 9 30.80 18.20 -48.60
CA LEU A 9 29.88 18.55 -47.49
C LEU A 9 29.72 17.41 -46.46
N PHE A 10 30.22 16.21 -46.76
CA PHE A 10 30.25 15.08 -45.80
C PHE A 10 31.52 15.06 -44.94
N PHE A 11 32.53 15.87 -45.28
CA PHE A 11 33.77 16.02 -44.50
C PHE A 11 33.82 17.29 -43.63
N LEU A 12 32.74 18.09 -43.61
CA LEU A 12 32.62 19.33 -42.82
C LEU A 12 31.65 19.22 -41.64
N PHE A 13 31.07 18.04 -41.39
CA PHE A 13 30.33 17.70 -40.16
C PHE A 13 31.04 16.65 -39.28
N ILE A 14 32.27 16.27 -39.64
CA ILE A 14 33.16 15.43 -38.83
C ILE A 14 34.43 16.24 -38.56
N SER A 15 34.31 17.29 -37.77
CA SER A 15 35.38 17.87 -36.95
C SER A 15 34.85 19.10 -36.24
N LEU A 16 34.61 18.92 -34.93
CA LEU A 16 34.53 19.89 -33.82
C LEU A 16 33.38 19.60 -32.84
N SER A 17 33.03 18.32 -32.62
CA SER A 17 33.07 17.84 -31.24
C SER A 17 34.47 17.28 -31.01
N LEU A 18 35.42 18.20 -30.80
CA LEU A 18 36.48 17.95 -29.85
C LEU A 18 35.75 17.52 -28.57
N HIS A 19 35.52 16.21 -28.39
CA HIS A 19 35.62 15.65 -27.06
C HIS A 19 37.00 16.11 -26.63
N ALA A 20 37.05 17.20 -25.85
CA ALA A 20 38.23 17.48 -25.08
C ALA A 20 38.51 16.16 -24.38
N GLN A 21 39.55 15.47 -24.84
CA GLN A 21 40.11 14.30 -24.18
C GLN A 21 40.74 14.89 -22.91
N VAL A 22 39.89 15.28 -21.97
CA VAL A 22 40.27 15.70 -20.64
C VAL A 22 40.92 14.45 -20.06
N LYS A 23 42.23 14.49 -19.89
CA LYS A 23 42.98 13.39 -19.26
C LYS A 23 42.21 13.03 -17.99
N PRO A 24 41.70 11.80 -17.84
CA PRO A 24 41.04 11.40 -16.61
C PRO A 24 41.98 11.71 -15.46
N ASN A 25 41.48 12.44 -14.47
CA ASN A 25 42.24 12.75 -13.27
C ASN A 25 42.60 11.40 -12.63
N LYS A 26 43.89 11.04 -12.66
CA LYS A 26 44.39 9.72 -12.23
C LYS A 26 44.00 9.37 -10.78
N PHE A 27 43.79 10.38 -9.94
CA PHE A 27 43.25 10.19 -8.60
C PHE A 27 41.82 9.65 -8.63
N TRP A 28 40.92 10.32 -9.36
CA TRP A 28 39.51 9.93 -9.44
C TRP A 28 39.30 8.64 -10.22
N ASP A 29 40.05 8.42 -11.29
CA ASP A 29 40.01 7.15 -12.03
C ASP A 29 40.38 5.96 -11.12
N ALA A 30 41.41 6.12 -10.29
CA ALA A 30 41.79 5.10 -9.31
C ALA A 30 40.72 4.88 -8.22
N ILE A 31 40.12 5.94 -7.67
CA ILE A 31 38.99 5.81 -6.71
C ILE A 31 37.81 5.08 -7.35
N LEU A 32 37.40 5.47 -8.57
CA LEU A 32 36.23 4.92 -9.25
C LEU A 32 36.43 3.46 -9.67
N GLN A 33 37.69 3.03 -9.87
CA GLN A 33 38.08 1.63 -10.08
C GLN A 33 38.35 0.85 -8.78
N ASN A 34 37.99 1.40 -7.61
CA ASN A 34 38.19 0.80 -6.28
C ASN A 34 39.67 0.65 -5.87
N ASN A 35 40.62 1.29 -6.55
CA ASN A 35 42.06 1.24 -6.26
C ASN A 35 42.54 2.43 -5.41
N ARG A 36 42.23 2.38 -4.11
CA ARG A 36 42.50 3.48 -3.16
C ARG A 36 43.99 3.71 -2.90
N ASP A 37 44.82 2.67 -2.97
CA ASP A 37 46.28 2.80 -2.80
C ASP A 37 46.93 3.51 -4.00
N GLN A 38 46.42 3.28 -5.22
CA GLN A 38 46.84 4.03 -6.39
C GLN A 38 46.35 5.49 -6.33
N ALA A 39 45.12 5.72 -5.86
CA ALA A 39 44.61 7.07 -5.65
C ALA A 39 45.51 7.88 -4.69
N GLU A 40 45.96 7.28 -3.58
CA GLU A 40 46.88 7.92 -2.63
C GLU A 40 48.17 8.42 -3.29
N LYS A 41 48.76 7.63 -4.20
CA LYS A 41 49.96 8.04 -4.95
C LYS A 41 49.72 9.26 -5.85
N HIS A 42 48.48 9.45 -6.30
CA HIS A 42 48.08 10.55 -7.17
C HIS A 42 47.51 11.76 -6.43
N ILE A 43 47.31 11.70 -5.12
CA ILE A 43 46.66 12.79 -4.37
C ILE A 43 47.43 14.10 -4.40
N ASN A 44 48.76 14.03 -4.45
CA ASN A 44 49.60 15.22 -4.54
C ASN A 44 49.57 15.87 -5.93
N SER A 45 49.15 15.13 -6.96
CA SER A 45 48.96 15.61 -8.33
C SER A 45 47.62 16.31 -8.57
N LEU A 46 46.72 16.32 -7.57
CA LEU A 46 45.55 17.20 -7.56
C LEU A 46 46.02 18.65 -7.44
N GLY A 47 45.63 19.50 -8.41
CA GLY A 47 45.80 20.95 -8.34
C GLY A 47 44.56 21.69 -8.81
N LYS A 48 44.16 22.75 -8.06
CA LYS A 48 43.59 24.05 -8.52
C LYS A 48 43.24 25.02 -7.36
N SER A 49 42.87 24.57 -6.16
CA SER A 49 42.84 25.39 -4.92
C SER A 49 43.24 24.56 -3.67
N ASP A 50 43.73 25.21 -2.61
CA ASP A 50 44.20 24.53 -1.40
C ASP A 50 43.06 23.83 -0.62
N ILE A 51 41.84 24.39 -0.65
CA ILE A 51 40.67 23.84 0.04
C ILE A 51 40.17 22.53 -0.61
N GLU A 52 40.03 22.47 -1.93
CA GLU A 52 39.57 21.27 -2.65
C GLU A 52 40.51 20.09 -2.43
N LYS A 53 41.82 20.36 -2.42
CA LYS A 53 42.85 19.35 -2.16
C LYS A 53 42.79 18.84 -0.72
N ALA A 54 42.54 19.73 0.24
CA ALA A 54 42.38 19.36 1.64
C ALA A 54 41.15 18.47 1.86
N LEU A 55 40.02 18.78 1.20
CA LEU A 55 38.79 17.98 1.26
C LEU A 55 38.94 16.61 0.60
N GLN A 56 39.56 16.55 -0.58
CA GLN A 56 39.81 15.27 -1.28
C GLN A 56 40.77 14.36 -0.51
N LYS A 57 41.70 14.91 0.29
CA LYS A 57 42.52 14.14 1.23
C LYS A 57 41.71 13.46 2.33
N GLN A 58 40.77 14.18 2.94
CA GLN A 58 39.90 13.59 3.95
C GLN A 58 38.97 12.54 3.34
N LEU A 59 38.45 12.79 2.13
CA LEU A 59 37.64 11.83 1.40
C LEU A 59 38.41 10.52 1.14
N LEU A 60 39.63 10.58 0.60
CA LEU A 60 40.46 9.39 0.42
C LEU A 60 40.71 8.66 1.73
N SER A 61 40.94 9.40 2.83
CA SER A 61 41.16 8.80 4.15
C SER A 61 39.97 7.93 4.57
N ILE A 62 38.75 8.44 4.42
CA ILE A 62 37.51 7.69 4.69
C ILE A 62 37.40 6.48 3.77
N GLU A 63 37.67 6.65 2.47
CA GLU A 63 37.59 5.56 1.51
C GLU A 63 38.61 4.45 1.78
N LYS A 64 39.71 4.74 2.47
CA LYS A 64 40.69 3.78 3.00
C LYS A 64 40.32 3.19 4.38
N GLY A 65 39.10 3.46 4.86
CA GLY A 65 38.57 2.93 6.10
C GLY A 65 38.88 3.74 7.36
N ASN A 66 39.51 4.92 7.25
CA ASN A 66 39.69 5.83 8.39
C ASN A 66 38.39 6.63 8.58
N ILE A 67 37.40 5.99 9.20
CA ILE A 67 36.07 6.59 9.41
C ILE A 67 36.05 7.67 10.51
N LEU A 68 37.13 7.77 11.30
CA LEU A 68 37.32 8.87 12.25
C LEU A 68 38.19 9.96 11.62
N PRO A 69 37.76 11.23 11.64
CA PRO A 69 38.50 12.32 11.02
C PRO A 69 39.77 12.70 11.77
N GLU A 70 40.70 13.37 11.08
CA GLU A 70 41.86 13.96 11.73
C GLU A 70 41.43 15.02 12.74
N ASN A 71 41.87 14.87 14.00
CA ASN A 71 41.36 15.61 15.17
C ASN A 71 41.50 17.15 15.11
N THR A 72 42.18 17.69 14.08
CA THR A 72 42.40 19.13 13.90
C THR A 72 41.95 19.68 12.55
N PHE A 73 41.32 18.87 11.70
CA PHE A 73 40.94 19.27 10.33
C PHE A 73 40.03 20.52 10.30
N TYR A 74 39.02 20.61 11.18
CA TYR A 74 38.17 21.80 11.29
C TYR A 74 38.93 23.10 11.64
N LYS A 75 40.09 23.01 12.31
CA LYS A 75 40.96 24.18 12.57
C LYS A 75 41.79 24.57 11.35
N ALA A 76 42.17 23.59 10.54
CA ALA A 76 42.88 23.83 9.30
C ALA A 76 41.94 24.44 8.25
N ILE A 77 40.71 23.92 8.13
CA ILE A 77 39.74 24.39 7.14
C ILE A 77 39.23 25.81 7.45
N ALA A 78 39.17 26.20 8.73
CA ALA A 78 38.76 27.54 9.18
C ALA A 78 39.69 28.68 8.74
N LYS A 79 40.83 28.38 8.13
CA LYS A 79 41.81 29.37 7.64
C LYS A 79 41.60 29.76 6.18
N TYR A 80 40.76 29.03 5.44
CA TYR A 80 40.45 29.34 4.05
C TYR A 80 39.43 30.47 3.94
N ASP A 81 39.27 30.99 2.71
CA ASP A 81 38.27 32.00 2.40
C ASP A 81 36.86 31.53 2.78
N LEU A 82 36.14 32.37 3.54
CA LEU A 82 34.84 31.99 4.09
C LEU A 82 33.72 31.97 3.05
N GLU A 83 33.83 32.78 1.98
CA GLU A 83 32.85 32.78 0.89
C GLU A 83 32.97 31.47 0.09
N GLU A 84 34.18 31.03 -0.20
CA GLU A 84 34.43 29.74 -0.85
C GLU A 84 34.08 28.55 0.06
N LEU A 85 34.49 28.59 1.33
CA LEU A 85 34.24 27.50 2.31
C LEU A 85 32.75 27.25 2.54
N GLU A 86 31.90 28.28 2.48
CA GLU A 86 30.45 28.16 2.71
C GLU A 86 29.81 27.10 1.79
N TYR A 87 30.21 27.05 0.51
CA TYR A 87 29.65 26.12 -0.47
C TYR A 87 30.04 24.67 -0.18
N TYR A 88 31.32 24.41 0.11
CA TYR A 88 31.79 23.07 0.42
C TYR A 88 31.29 22.59 1.78
N LEU A 89 31.20 23.48 2.77
CA LEU A 89 30.61 23.16 4.07
C LEU A 89 29.14 22.81 3.92
N TYR A 90 28.39 23.55 3.09
CA TYR A 90 26.99 23.21 2.81
C TYR A 90 26.85 21.83 2.17
N ALA A 91 27.63 21.55 1.12
CA ALA A 91 27.55 20.30 0.37
C ALA A 91 27.99 19.08 1.17
N LEU A 92 29.04 19.21 1.98
CA LEU A 92 29.66 18.10 2.69
C LEU A 92 29.26 18.04 4.17
N TRP A 93 28.16 18.69 4.54
CA TRP A 93 27.70 18.88 5.92
C TRP A 93 27.71 17.59 6.76
N ASN A 94 27.12 16.52 6.20
CA ASN A 94 26.97 15.21 6.85
C ASN A 94 28.17 14.28 6.64
N GLN A 95 29.29 14.76 6.10
CA GLN A 95 30.50 13.95 5.97
C GLN A 95 31.21 13.83 7.34
N PRO A 96 31.83 12.68 7.66
CA PRO A 96 32.46 12.45 8.97
C PRO A 96 33.54 13.47 9.37
N TYR A 97 34.22 14.09 8.40
CA TYR A 97 35.23 15.14 8.65
C TYR A 97 34.66 16.54 8.89
N PHE A 98 33.34 16.72 8.81
CA PHE A 98 32.65 17.92 9.26
C PHE A 98 31.78 17.61 10.48
N PHE A 99 30.50 17.31 10.28
CA PHE A 99 29.55 17.15 11.39
C PHE A 99 29.05 15.72 11.58
N ASP A 100 29.33 14.81 10.63
CA ASP A 100 28.79 13.44 10.61
C ASP A 100 27.24 13.44 10.62
N ASN A 101 26.60 12.27 10.66
CA ASN A 101 25.16 12.19 10.91
C ASN A 101 24.86 12.36 12.41
N TYR A 102 24.99 13.60 12.91
CA TYR A 102 24.78 13.95 14.31
C TYR A 102 23.34 13.73 14.81
N LEU A 103 22.36 13.64 13.90
CA LEU A 103 20.98 13.31 14.23
C LEU A 103 20.85 11.85 14.70
N GLU A 104 21.52 10.92 14.02
CA GLU A 104 21.51 9.49 14.38
C GLU A 104 22.56 9.12 15.43
N GLN A 105 23.77 9.69 15.32
CA GLN A 105 24.92 9.26 16.13
C GLN A 105 25.16 10.14 17.36
N GLY A 106 24.49 11.28 17.45
CA GLY A 106 24.77 12.33 18.44
C GLY A 106 26.08 13.09 18.16
N PHE A 107 26.48 13.92 19.12
CA PHE A 107 27.73 14.68 19.03
C PHE A 107 28.88 13.92 19.71
N SER A 108 29.98 13.76 18.98
CA SER A 108 31.29 13.45 19.53
C SER A 108 32.01 14.74 19.93
N LYS A 109 33.09 14.63 20.72
CA LYS A 109 33.93 15.80 21.00
C LYS A 109 34.48 16.44 19.74
N TYR A 110 34.75 15.65 18.69
CA TYR A 110 35.26 16.17 17.43
C TYR A 110 34.23 17.07 16.73
N ASN A 111 33.06 16.54 16.39
CA ASN A 111 32.06 17.31 15.63
C ASN A 111 31.48 18.46 16.47
N ALA A 112 31.34 18.30 17.79
CA ALA A 112 30.98 19.40 18.68
C ALA A 112 32.01 20.54 18.60
N ASN A 113 33.31 20.25 18.70
CA ASN A 113 34.35 21.26 18.57
C ASN A 113 34.42 21.87 17.17
N ALA A 114 34.13 21.08 16.13
CA ALA A 114 34.04 21.60 14.76
C ALA A 114 32.94 22.66 14.66
N VAL A 115 31.73 22.38 15.15
CA VAL A 115 30.64 23.36 15.20
C VAL A 115 31.01 24.57 16.04
N LEU A 116 31.50 24.38 17.28
CA LEU A 116 31.91 25.47 18.19
C LEU A 116 33.01 26.37 17.60
N THR A 117 33.87 25.83 16.75
CA THR A 117 34.93 26.58 16.08
C THR A 117 34.38 27.34 14.88
N LEU A 118 33.62 26.66 14.02
CA LEU A 118 33.09 27.23 12.79
C LEU A 118 31.97 28.25 13.05
N SER A 119 31.15 28.07 14.09
CA SER A 119 30.08 29.00 14.48
C SER A 119 30.58 30.38 14.92
N LYS A 120 31.86 30.50 15.30
CA LYS A 120 32.52 31.76 15.67
C LYS A 120 33.03 32.55 14.46
N LEU A 121 33.05 31.95 13.27
CA LEU A 121 33.49 32.60 12.04
C LEU A 121 32.35 33.45 11.47
N ASN A 122 32.69 34.58 10.84
CA ASN A 122 31.71 35.47 10.24
C ASN A 122 31.40 35.04 8.79
N PHE A 123 30.72 33.90 8.63
CA PHE A 123 30.20 33.48 7.33
C PHE A 123 29.24 34.54 6.74
N PRO A 124 29.10 34.59 5.40
CA PRO A 124 28.08 35.41 4.74
C PRO A 124 26.69 35.15 5.29
N ALA A 125 25.80 36.14 5.19
CA ALA A 125 24.40 35.95 5.56
C ALA A 125 23.78 34.84 4.70
N GLY A 126 23.03 33.94 5.33
CA GLY A 126 22.43 32.80 4.65
C GLY A 126 22.36 31.55 5.52
N THR A 127 22.20 30.41 4.86
CA THR A 127 21.82 29.13 5.47
C THR A 127 22.92 28.56 6.36
N VAL A 128 24.19 28.56 5.91
CA VAL A 128 25.30 28.00 6.70
C VAL A 128 25.49 28.72 8.02
N LYS A 129 25.44 30.07 8.02
CA LYS A 129 25.56 30.87 9.25
C LYS A 129 24.49 30.54 10.26
N GLU A 130 23.24 30.45 9.81
CA GLU A 130 22.08 30.24 10.68
C GLU A 130 21.95 28.77 11.12
N ALA A 131 22.31 27.82 10.25
CA ALA A 131 22.45 26.42 10.61
C ALA A 131 23.54 26.24 11.70
N LEU A 132 24.71 26.86 11.56
CA LEU A 132 25.77 26.78 12.58
C LEU A 132 25.33 27.35 13.94
N LYS A 133 24.57 28.45 13.95
CA LYS A 133 23.97 28.98 15.19
C LYS A 133 23.02 27.97 15.83
N TYR A 134 22.18 27.32 15.02
CA TYR A 134 21.25 26.32 15.51
C TYR A 134 21.96 25.07 16.05
N LEU A 135 22.93 24.50 15.33
CA LEU A 135 23.72 23.38 15.85
C LEU A 135 24.50 23.74 17.12
N ASN A 136 25.00 24.98 17.21
CA ASN A 136 25.62 25.49 18.43
C ASN A 136 24.65 25.46 19.61
N ALA A 137 23.39 25.84 19.38
CA ALA A 137 22.33 25.69 20.38
C ALA A 137 22.17 24.21 20.79
N ILE A 138 22.04 23.29 19.83
CA ILE A 138 21.87 21.85 20.14
C ILE A 138 23.03 21.30 20.98
N ILE A 139 24.27 21.75 20.74
CA ILE A 139 25.42 21.38 21.57
C ILE A 139 25.27 21.90 23.00
N HIS A 140 24.87 23.16 23.18
CA HIS A 140 24.59 23.71 24.52
C HIS A 140 23.51 22.90 25.25
N ARG A 141 22.41 22.54 24.56
CA ARG A 141 21.38 21.66 25.13
C ARG A 141 21.98 20.33 25.58
N ASN A 142 22.73 19.66 24.72
CA ASN A 142 23.34 18.36 25.03
C ASN A 142 24.35 18.44 26.19
N ASN A 143 25.03 19.59 26.37
CA ASN A 143 25.90 19.85 27.52
C ASN A 143 25.15 20.33 28.77
N ASN A 144 23.81 20.28 28.77
CA ASN A 144 22.95 20.73 29.87
C ASN A 144 23.02 22.25 30.16
N GLU A 145 23.44 23.06 29.17
CA GLU A 145 23.63 24.51 29.23
C GLU A 145 22.39 25.26 28.69
N TRP A 146 21.25 25.12 29.36
CA TRP A 146 19.95 25.58 28.85
C TRP A 146 19.83 27.09 28.57
N GLU A 147 20.46 27.95 29.38
CA GLU A 147 20.46 29.40 29.10
C GLU A 147 21.19 29.72 27.80
N ALA A 148 22.34 29.07 27.55
CA ALA A 148 23.11 29.22 26.32
C ALA A 148 22.41 28.61 25.11
N TYR A 149 21.67 27.51 25.31
CA TYR A 149 20.78 26.91 24.31
C TYR A 149 19.76 27.94 23.82
N TYR A 150 18.95 28.50 24.71
CA TYR A 150 17.91 29.45 24.33
C TYR A 150 18.49 30.76 23.79
N ALA A 151 19.63 31.24 24.32
CA ALA A 151 20.31 32.41 23.77
C ALA A 151 20.77 32.19 22.32
N SER A 152 21.38 31.03 22.04
CA SER A 152 21.80 30.65 20.68
C SER A 152 20.60 30.47 19.75
N ASN A 153 19.53 29.81 20.23
CA ASN A 153 18.32 29.58 19.47
C ASN A 153 17.64 30.92 19.11
N ASN A 154 17.50 31.85 20.06
CA ASN A 154 17.00 33.21 19.84
C ASN A 154 17.81 34.02 18.82
N SER A 155 19.10 33.71 18.64
CA SER A 155 19.97 34.38 17.67
C SER A 155 19.72 33.96 16.21
N VAL A 156 18.94 32.88 16.00
CA VAL A 156 18.47 32.45 14.68
C VAL A 156 17.30 33.33 14.26
N ASN A 157 17.38 33.94 13.07
CA ASN A 157 16.31 34.81 12.57
C ASN A 157 15.11 33.99 12.04
N ALA A 158 14.26 33.49 12.92
CA ALA A 158 13.09 32.66 12.61
C ALA A 158 11.77 33.25 13.14
N ILE A 159 10.67 32.90 12.48
CA ILE A 159 9.31 33.20 12.95
C ILE A 159 8.91 32.17 14.02
N ARG A 160 8.45 32.65 15.18
CA ARG A 160 8.23 31.79 16.37
C ARG A 160 6.79 31.77 16.89
N GLY A 161 5.98 32.77 16.55
CA GLY A 161 4.60 32.88 17.03
C GLY A 161 3.63 32.18 16.09
N TRP A 162 3.21 30.96 16.41
CA TRP A 162 2.32 30.15 15.57
C TRP A 162 1.04 29.72 16.29
N GLN A 163 -0.07 29.71 15.54
CA GLN A 163 -1.28 28.95 15.83
C GLN A 163 -1.23 27.63 15.08
N TYR A 164 -1.77 26.57 15.66
CA TYR A 164 -1.74 25.23 15.09
C TYR A 164 -3.16 24.66 14.92
N CYS A 165 -3.32 23.75 13.97
CA CYS A 165 -4.56 23.01 13.78
C CYS A 165 -4.24 21.63 13.17
N GLY A 166 -4.75 20.56 13.77
CA GLY A 166 -4.48 19.18 13.40
C GLY A 166 -5.01 18.22 14.47
N VAL A 167 -5.12 16.92 14.21
CA VAL A 167 -4.55 16.19 13.07
C VAL A 167 -5.64 15.71 12.11
N PHE A 168 -5.63 16.21 10.86
CA PHE A 168 -6.54 15.73 9.83
C PHE A 168 -6.04 14.43 9.18
N GLU A 169 -6.94 13.66 8.56
CA GLU A 169 -6.61 12.45 7.81
C GLU A 169 -5.47 12.67 6.80
N ASN A 170 -4.50 11.74 6.75
CA ASN A 170 -3.49 11.71 5.70
C ASN A 170 -3.29 10.29 5.15
N LEU A 171 -4.39 9.56 4.94
CA LEU A 171 -4.35 8.17 4.50
C LEU A 171 -3.55 8.07 3.19
N ASN A 172 -2.47 7.30 3.20
CA ASN A 172 -1.54 7.15 2.07
C ASN A 172 -1.05 8.49 1.47
N GLN A 173 -0.73 9.47 2.32
CA GLN A 173 -0.25 10.80 1.90
C GLN A 173 -1.25 11.61 1.05
N SER A 174 -2.52 11.17 0.96
CA SER A 174 -3.56 11.86 0.18
C SER A 174 -3.88 13.26 0.70
N GLY A 175 -3.62 13.50 1.99
CA GLY A 175 -3.93 14.74 2.69
C GLY A 175 -3.23 15.98 2.11
N HIS A 176 -2.11 15.83 1.41
CA HIS A 176 -1.42 16.94 0.72
C HIS A 176 -2.34 17.64 -0.30
N GLU A 177 -3.12 16.86 -1.05
CA GLU A 177 -4.04 17.37 -2.06
C GLU A 177 -5.47 17.61 -1.57
N VAL A 178 -5.90 16.93 -0.50
CA VAL A 178 -7.21 17.16 0.09
C VAL A 178 -7.27 18.55 0.71
N VAL A 179 -8.25 19.34 0.29
CA VAL A 179 -8.48 20.69 0.83
C VAL A 179 -9.23 20.56 2.15
N TYR A 180 -8.58 20.90 3.26
CA TYR A 180 -9.23 20.96 4.57
C TYR A 180 -9.67 22.39 4.90
N PRO A 181 -10.68 22.56 5.78
CA PRO A 181 -11.20 23.88 6.14
C PRO A 181 -10.16 24.92 6.57
N PRO A 182 -9.07 24.59 7.31
CA PRO A 182 -8.02 25.56 7.68
C PRO A 182 -7.39 26.33 6.51
N GLU A 183 -7.41 25.77 5.29
CA GLU A 183 -6.89 26.43 4.09
C GLU A 183 -7.67 27.72 3.78
N SER A 184 -8.99 27.72 4.00
CA SER A 184 -9.87 28.85 3.68
C SER A 184 -10.42 29.58 4.92
N ILE A 185 -10.43 28.93 6.09
CA ILE A 185 -11.00 29.45 7.34
C ILE A 185 -9.87 29.73 8.34
N ALA A 186 -9.50 30.99 8.46
CA ALA A 186 -8.41 31.44 9.36
C ALA A 186 -8.81 31.50 10.85
N HIS A 187 -10.10 31.54 11.16
CA HIS A 187 -10.64 31.56 12.52
C HIS A 187 -12.12 31.14 12.52
N THR A 188 -12.53 30.35 13.50
CA THR A 188 -13.91 29.88 13.68
C THR A 188 -14.14 29.43 15.12
N THR A 189 -15.38 29.50 15.58
CA THR A 189 -15.82 28.91 16.87
C THR A 189 -16.38 27.50 16.71
N THR A 190 -16.55 27.03 15.47
CA THR A 190 -17.05 25.68 15.15
C THR A 190 -15.88 24.79 14.77
N ASP A 191 -15.80 23.63 15.39
CA ASP A 191 -14.73 22.67 15.12
C ASP A 191 -14.84 22.08 13.71
N PHE A 192 -13.69 21.78 13.13
CA PHE A 192 -13.52 21.09 11.87
C PHE A 192 -13.62 19.59 12.07
N ASN A 193 -14.29 18.90 11.15
CA ASN A 193 -14.18 17.44 11.05
C ASN A 193 -12.77 17.10 10.56
N ALA A 194 -12.03 16.31 11.34
CA ALA A 194 -10.68 15.91 10.99
C ALA A 194 -10.65 14.85 9.85
N ASN A 195 -11.82 14.27 9.50
CA ASN A 195 -11.96 13.05 8.69
C ASN A 195 -11.14 11.88 9.25
N SER A 196 -10.80 11.96 10.53
CA SER A 196 -10.05 11.00 11.34
C SER A 196 -10.75 10.93 12.71
N ASN A 197 -10.04 10.53 13.77
CA ASN A 197 -10.64 10.39 15.10
C ASN A 197 -10.96 11.75 15.76
N GLY A 198 -12.09 12.35 15.40
CA GLY A 198 -12.70 13.46 16.16
C GLY A 198 -12.80 14.78 15.40
N PHE A 199 -13.01 15.85 16.16
CA PHE A 199 -13.16 17.23 15.67
C PHE A 199 -12.10 18.13 16.28
N ILE A 200 -11.56 19.06 15.50
CA ILE A 200 -10.40 19.89 15.86
C ILE A 200 -10.57 21.34 15.41
N ASN A 201 -9.80 22.26 15.98
CA ASN A 201 -9.85 23.68 15.63
C ASN A 201 -8.46 24.32 15.79
N TRP A 202 -8.35 25.59 15.40
CA TRP A 202 -7.18 26.41 15.68
C TRP A 202 -6.98 26.56 17.18
N TYR A 203 -5.76 26.29 17.63
CA TYR A 203 -5.36 26.51 19.01
C TYR A 203 -4.03 27.25 19.09
N ASP A 204 -3.91 28.09 20.11
CA ASP A 204 -2.65 28.74 20.46
C ASP A 204 -1.80 27.71 21.20
N ALA A 205 -1.02 26.91 20.47
CA ALA A 205 0.02 26.16 21.14
C ALA A 205 0.96 27.19 21.75
N LYS A 206 1.10 27.18 23.07
CA LYS A 206 2.07 28.04 23.74
C LYS A 206 3.41 27.32 23.69
N THR A 207 3.82 27.00 22.46
CA THR A 207 5.16 26.55 22.11
C THR A 207 6.14 27.52 22.71
N ASP A 208 7.29 26.99 23.09
CA ASP A 208 8.32 27.82 23.67
C ASP A 208 8.72 28.89 22.65
N PRO A 209 8.44 30.19 22.90
CA PRO A 209 8.73 31.25 21.95
C PRO A 209 10.25 31.42 21.72
N ARG A 210 11.08 30.63 22.41
CA ARG A 210 12.54 30.58 22.28
C ARG A 210 13.01 29.58 21.21
N GLU A 211 12.13 28.75 20.63
CA GLU A 211 12.47 27.70 19.65
C GLU A 211 12.36 28.17 18.19
N ALA A 212 13.36 27.84 17.37
CA ALA A 212 13.47 28.33 15.98
C ALA A 212 12.77 27.36 15.03
N TYR A 213 13.02 26.07 15.23
CA TYR A 213 12.26 25.01 14.60
C TYR A 213 10.97 24.80 15.39
N GLN A 214 9.88 24.64 14.66
CA GLN A 214 8.57 24.30 15.20
C GLN A 214 8.33 22.82 14.94
N PHE A 215 7.91 22.09 15.96
CA PHE A 215 7.64 20.66 15.91
C PHE A 215 6.17 20.37 16.22
N PHE A 216 5.61 19.36 15.56
CA PHE A 216 4.25 18.89 15.83
C PHE A 216 4.22 17.73 16.83
N ILE A 217 5.20 17.63 17.73
CA ILE A 217 5.35 16.49 18.64
C ILE A 217 4.09 16.17 19.46
N ASN A 218 3.29 17.17 19.80
CA ASN A 218 2.05 16.98 20.56
C ASN A 218 0.90 16.38 19.73
N HIS A 219 1.03 16.33 18.40
CA HIS A 219 0.09 15.67 17.50
C HIS A 219 0.36 14.15 17.38
N ASN A 220 1.53 13.67 17.84
CA ASN A 220 2.02 12.31 17.57
C ASN A 220 1.09 11.19 18.05
N GLU A 221 0.24 11.41 19.06
CA GLU A 221 -0.71 10.39 19.53
C GLU A 221 -1.80 10.03 18.49
N TYR A 222 -1.97 10.86 17.45
CA TYR A 222 -2.84 10.58 16.31
C TYR A 222 -2.11 9.86 15.15
N GLY A 223 -0.79 9.70 15.25
CA GLY A 223 0.05 9.16 14.17
C GLY A 223 0.19 10.11 12.98
N ALA A 224 0.43 9.53 11.80
CA ALA A 224 0.58 10.26 10.55
C ALA A 224 -0.69 11.04 10.18
N GLY A 225 -0.54 12.29 9.75
CA GLY A 225 -1.68 13.14 9.44
C GLY A 225 -1.33 14.45 8.74
N VAL A 226 -2.33 15.33 8.61
CA VAL A 226 -2.14 16.70 8.11
C VAL A 226 -2.26 17.68 9.26
N SER A 227 -1.26 18.54 9.35
CA SER A 227 -1.17 19.58 10.37
C SER A 227 -0.95 20.93 9.71
N TYR A 228 -1.56 21.97 10.28
CA TYR A 228 -1.45 23.34 9.83
C TYR A 228 -0.80 24.21 10.89
N ALA A 229 -0.01 25.18 10.44
CA ALA A 229 0.50 26.26 11.26
C ALA A 229 0.19 27.61 10.56
N GLN A 230 -0.32 28.58 11.31
CA GLN A 230 -0.52 29.94 10.80
C GLN A 230 0.05 31.02 11.72
N THR A 231 0.39 32.15 11.13
CA THR A 231 0.86 33.34 11.84
C THR A 231 0.44 34.61 11.10
N PHE A 232 0.37 35.73 11.82
CA PHE A 232 -0.07 37.02 11.30
C PHE A 232 1.08 38.01 11.35
N ILE A 233 1.61 38.34 10.17
CA ILE A 233 2.76 39.20 9.94
C ILE A 233 2.30 40.64 9.72
N THR A 234 2.70 41.56 10.58
CA THR A 234 2.46 43.00 10.41
C THR A 234 3.69 43.66 9.78
N SER A 235 3.49 44.32 8.63
CA SER A 235 4.52 45.14 7.96
C SER A 235 4.15 46.61 8.03
N ASN A 236 5.11 47.47 8.35
CA ASN A 236 4.88 48.92 8.42
C ASN A 236 4.71 49.57 7.03
N GLU A 237 5.27 48.97 5.99
CA GLU A 237 5.24 49.44 4.60
C GLU A 237 5.23 48.23 3.65
N THR A 238 4.84 48.45 2.40
CA THR A 238 4.97 47.42 1.36
C THR A 238 6.44 47.26 1.00
N LYS A 239 6.95 46.02 1.02
CA LYS A 239 8.35 45.76 0.69
C LYS A 239 8.57 44.36 0.14
N ARG A 240 9.60 44.22 -0.70
CA ARG A 240 10.10 42.93 -1.18
C ARG A 240 10.75 42.14 -0.04
N VAL A 241 10.30 40.92 0.20
CA VAL A 241 10.87 39.99 1.18
C VAL A 241 11.11 38.62 0.53
N THR A 242 11.95 37.81 1.17
CA THR A 242 12.17 36.41 0.84
C THR A 242 11.75 35.54 2.02
N LEU A 243 10.74 34.69 1.82
CA LEU A 243 10.44 33.60 2.73
C LEU A 243 11.40 32.44 2.45
N ARG A 244 12.11 32.01 3.49
CA ARG A 244 12.98 30.83 3.48
C ARG A 244 12.37 29.78 4.39
N LEU A 245 12.20 28.57 3.87
CA LEU A 245 11.52 27.47 4.55
C LEU A 245 12.41 26.21 4.56
N GLY A 246 12.47 25.57 5.73
CA GLY A 246 12.82 24.15 5.89
C GLY A 246 11.62 23.39 6.46
N SER A 247 11.47 22.11 6.12
CA SER A 247 10.30 21.30 6.48
C SER A 247 10.65 19.81 6.54
N GLY A 248 10.12 19.09 7.52
CA GLY A 248 10.32 17.66 7.72
C GLY A 248 9.45 16.76 6.85
N SER A 249 8.47 17.31 6.12
CA SER A 249 7.46 16.56 5.38
C SER A 249 6.99 17.30 4.11
N SER A 250 5.99 16.76 3.41
CA SER A 250 5.35 17.48 2.30
C SER A 250 4.66 18.74 2.81
N TYR A 251 4.65 19.82 2.01
CA TYR A 251 4.09 21.10 2.46
C TYR A 251 3.44 21.92 1.34
N LYS A 252 2.51 22.78 1.75
CA LYS A 252 1.99 23.92 0.96
C LYS A 252 2.05 25.19 1.80
N VAL A 253 2.39 26.32 1.19
CA VAL A 253 2.54 27.61 1.88
C VAL A 253 1.74 28.69 1.18
N TRP A 254 0.92 29.41 1.94
CA TRP A 254 0.14 30.54 1.43
C TRP A 254 0.50 31.84 2.15
N VAL A 255 0.47 32.93 1.40
CA VAL A 255 0.48 34.30 1.94
C VAL A 255 -0.77 35.00 1.45
N ASN A 256 -1.59 35.51 2.38
CA ASN A 256 -2.86 36.19 2.06
C ASN A 256 -3.73 35.37 1.09
N ASP A 257 -3.82 34.06 1.35
CA ASP A 257 -4.57 33.04 0.60
C ASP A 257 -4.08 32.75 -0.82
N VAL A 258 -2.89 33.25 -1.18
CA VAL A 258 -2.21 32.93 -2.43
C VAL A 258 -1.13 31.87 -2.15
N LEU A 259 -1.21 30.74 -2.85
CA LEU A 259 -0.21 29.65 -2.76
C LEU A 259 1.13 30.12 -3.33
N LEU A 260 2.18 30.12 -2.52
CA LEU A 260 3.52 30.58 -2.88
C LEU A 260 4.53 29.45 -3.10
N LEU A 261 4.46 28.40 -2.28
CA LEU A 261 5.38 27.25 -2.34
C LEU A 261 4.60 25.96 -2.13
N GLU A 262 5.03 24.92 -2.82
CA GLU A 262 4.49 23.58 -2.71
C GLU A 262 5.60 22.54 -2.91
N ASN A 263 5.60 21.52 -2.06
CA ASN A 263 6.40 20.31 -2.19
C ASN A 263 5.52 19.12 -1.80
N ASN A 264 5.21 18.24 -2.75
CA ASN A 264 4.39 17.04 -2.51
C ASN A 264 5.20 15.83 -2.05
N LYS A 265 6.53 15.95 -1.88
CA LYS A 265 7.39 14.87 -1.40
C LYS A 265 7.47 14.88 0.11
N ASP A 266 7.06 13.78 0.72
CA ASP A 266 7.19 13.56 2.16
C ASP A 266 8.60 13.12 2.54
N VAL A 267 9.52 14.10 2.52
CA VAL A 267 10.94 13.90 2.81
C VAL A 267 11.45 15.05 3.68
N GLN A 268 12.43 14.77 4.52
CA GLN A 268 13.04 15.79 5.36
C GLN A 268 13.88 16.77 4.53
N ARG A 269 13.61 18.07 4.67
CA ARG A 269 14.33 19.16 4.02
C ARG A 269 14.78 20.19 5.05
N GLU A 270 16.08 20.46 5.00
CA GLU A 270 16.78 21.33 5.96
C GLU A 270 16.43 22.82 5.82
N MET A 271 16.95 23.61 6.77
CA MET A 271 16.80 25.06 6.81
C MET A 271 17.04 25.72 5.44
N ASP A 272 16.14 26.63 5.06
CA ASP A 272 16.20 27.44 3.84
C ASP A 272 16.27 26.68 2.50
N ASP A 273 15.89 25.39 2.43
CA ASP A 273 15.84 24.65 1.15
C ASP A 273 14.96 25.37 0.13
N ALA A 274 13.74 25.76 0.54
CA ALA A 274 12.79 26.44 -0.31
C ALA A 274 12.79 27.95 -0.05
N GLN A 275 12.82 28.73 -1.13
CA GLN A 275 12.95 30.18 -1.08
C GLN A 275 12.02 30.83 -2.09
N VAL A 276 11.20 31.79 -1.63
CA VAL A 276 10.31 32.57 -2.50
C VAL A 276 10.41 34.05 -2.16
N ALA A 277 10.71 34.87 -3.16
CA ALA A 277 10.70 36.32 -3.04
C ALA A 277 9.37 36.91 -3.50
N PHE A 278 8.73 37.74 -2.68
CA PHE A 278 7.42 38.33 -2.96
C PHE A 278 7.29 39.73 -2.36
N GLU A 279 6.33 40.51 -2.85
CA GLU A 279 5.91 41.78 -2.27
C GLU A 279 5.01 41.53 -1.06
N LEU A 280 5.46 41.91 0.14
CA LEU A 280 4.67 41.86 1.36
C LEU A 280 3.93 43.20 1.53
N PRO A 281 2.59 43.25 1.44
CA PRO A 281 1.84 44.48 1.62
C PRO A 281 2.00 45.08 3.02
N SER A 282 1.88 46.42 3.12
CA SER A 282 1.71 47.09 4.42
C SER A 282 0.45 46.58 5.15
N GLY A 283 0.49 46.57 6.48
CA GLY A 283 -0.60 46.04 7.32
C GLY A 283 -0.38 44.59 7.74
N THR A 284 -1.48 43.92 8.12
CA THR A 284 -1.46 42.52 8.58
C THR A 284 -1.58 41.56 7.41
N ASN A 285 -0.76 40.52 7.38
CA ASN A 285 -0.71 39.51 6.34
C ASN A 285 -0.71 38.11 6.99
N ARG A 286 -1.48 37.17 6.45
CA ARG A 286 -1.53 35.78 6.95
C ARG A 286 -0.48 34.95 6.24
N LEU A 287 0.35 34.23 7.00
CA LEU A 287 1.20 33.15 6.50
C LEU A 287 0.65 31.83 7.02
N LEU A 288 0.28 30.93 6.11
CA LEU A 288 -0.25 29.61 6.41
C LEU A 288 0.70 28.55 5.84
N ILE A 289 0.99 27.53 6.63
CA ILE A 289 1.76 26.35 6.24
C ILE A 289 0.91 25.12 6.51
N LYS A 290 0.71 24.30 5.50
CA LYS A 290 0.18 22.94 5.59
C LYS A 290 1.34 21.97 5.53
N LEU A 291 1.33 20.96 6.38
CA LEU A 291 2.29 19.87 6.41
C LEU A 291 1.52 18.55 6.38
N SER A 292 1.92 17.63 5.51
CA SER A 292 1.27 16.30 5.40
C SER A 292 2.33 15.23 5.58
N GLU A 293 2.27 14.55 6.72
CA GLU A 293 3.32 13.65 7.21
C GLU A 293 2.90 12.19 7.16
N SER A 294 3.84 11.31 6.81
CA SER A 294 3.67 9.85 6.92
C SER A 294 4.33 9.24 8.17
N ASN A 295 5.05 10.05 8.95
CA ASN A 295 5.71 9.65 10.20
C ASN A 295 5.52 10.71 11.30
N ASP A 296 6.01 10.42 12.51
CA ASP A 296 5.79 11.14 13.77
C ASP A 296 6.82 12.25 14.06
N GLN A 297 7.52 12.75 13.04
CA GLN A 297 8.63 13.70 13.21
C GLN A 297 8.54 14.97 12.34
N THR A 298 7.33 15.49 12.10
CA THR A 298 7.21 16.74 11.34
C THR A 298 7.71 17.95 12.11
N TYR A 299 8.52 18.74 11.39
CA TYR A 299 8.96 20.05 11.80
C TYR A 299 8.89 21.04 10.64
N PHE A 300 9.01 22.33 10.97
CA PHE A 300 9.35 23.35 10.00
C PHE A 300 10.14 24.49 10.64
N ILE A 301 10.82 25.26 9.80
CA ILE A 301 11.43 26.55 10.16
C ILE A 301 11.13 27.54 9.05
N ALA A 302 10.62 28.72 9.41
CA ALA A 302 10.29 29.77 8.45
C ALA A 302 10.99 31.08 8.84
N ARG A 303 11.57 31.77 7.85
CA ARG A 303 12.34 32.99 8.04
C ARG A 303 11.99 34.02 6.98
N LEU A 304 11.88 35.30 7.38
CA LEU A 304 11.75 36.42 6.46
C LEU A 304 13.05 37.21 6.39
N THR A 305 13.57 37.36 5.18
CA THR A 305 14.87 37.95 4.90
C THR A 305 14.85 38.79 3.63
N ASP A 306 15.88 39.58 3.39
CA ASP A 306 16.17 40.11 2.05
C ASP A 306 16.72 38.99 1.12
N THR A 307 16.95 39.30 -0.14
CA THR A 307 17.53 38.34 -1.11
C THR A 307 18.93 37.86 -0.73
N SER A 308 19.66 38.64 0.07
CA SER A 308 21.00 38.33 0.57
C SER A 308 20.98 37.49 1.85
N GLY A 309 19.80 37.22 2.43
CA GLY A 309 19.63 36.43 3.64
C GLY A 309 19.69 37.22 4.95
N ASN A 310 19.74 38.55 4.90
CA ASN A 310 19.71 39.39 6.10
C ASN A 310 18.28 39.54 6.65
N PRO A 311 18.10 39.72 7.97
CA PRO A 311 16.79 40.04 8.55
C PRO A 311 16.21 41.35 7.99
N VAL A 312 14.90 41.37 7.75
CA VAL A 312 14.17 42.55 7.27
C VAL A 312 13.61 43.35 8.46
N SER A 313 13.78 44.67 8.46
CA SER A 313 13.27 45.57 9.51
C SER A 313 11.82 46.00 9.27
N GLY A 314 11.13 46.40 10.35
CA GLY A 314 9.76 46.90 10.29
C GLY A 314 8.68 45.83 10.14
N ILE A 315 9.02 44.56 10.42
CA ILE A 315 8.11 43.41 10.37
C ILE A 315 8.02 42.77 11.76
N THR A 316 6.81 42.41 12.19
CA THR A 316 6.55 41.61 13.39
C THR A 316 5.56 40.49 13.08
N SER A 317 5.58 39.41 13.86
CA SER A 317 4.65 38.27 13.72
C SER A 317 3.98 37.94 15.05
N ALA A 318 2.70 37.55 15.02
CA ALA A 318 1.97 37.10 16.20
C ALA A 318 1.08 35.88 15.86
N PRO A 319 0.89 34.93 16.80
CA PRO A 319 0.05 33.75 16.58
C PRO A 319 -1.44 34.10 16.54
N ALA A 320 -1.88 35.03 17.38
CA ALA A 320 -3.28 35.35 17.55
C ALA A 320 -3.90 35.90 16.25
N TYR A 321 -5.10 35.40 15.94
CA TYR A 321 -5.88 35.84 14.79
C TYR A 321 -6.04 37.36 14.73
N LYS A 322 -5.84 37.91 13.53
CA LYS A 322 -6.11 39.30 13.18
C LYS A 322 -6.71 39.34 11.78
N GLU A 323 -7.60 40.30 11.54
CA GLU A 323 -7.99 40.66 10.18
C GLU A 323 -6.73 40.98 9.35
N TYR A 324 -6.68 40.42 8.14
CA TYR A 324 -5.50 40.43 7.28
C TYR A 324 -5.85 40.79 5.84
N ASN A 325 -4.86 41.27 5.11
CA ASN A 325 -4.95 41.61 3.70
C ASN A 325 -5.28 40.37 2.87
N ARG A 326 -6.09 40.53 1.82
CA ARG A 326 -6.26 39.53 0.76
C ARG A 326 -5.40 39.93 -0.43
N SER A 327 -4.76 38.96 -1.08
CA SER A 327 -3.86 39.22 -2.21
C SER A 327 -4.29 38.43 -3.45
N THR A 328 -3.69 38.79 -4.59
CA THR A 328 -3.75 38.02 -5.84
C THR A 328 -2.36 37.56 -6.24
N GLN A 329 -2.27 36.57 -7.14
CA GLN A 329 -0.97 36.13 -7.67
C GLN A 329 -0.15 37.30 -8.26
N SER A 330 -0.82 38.23 -8.95
CA SER A 330 -0.21 39.41 -9.54
C SER A 330 0.28 40.43 -8.51
N SER A 331 -0.44 40.62 -7.40
CA SER A 331 -0.06 41.65 -6.41
C SER A 331 1.12 41.25 -5.54
N LEU A 332 1.37 39.95 -5.35
CA LEU A 332 2.52 39.45 -4.58
C LEU A 332 3.79 39.33 -5.43
N GLU A 333 3.67 39.29 -6.76
CA GLU A 333 4.80 39.11 -7.69
C GLU A 333 5.77 37.98 -7.27
N ALA A 334 5.23 36.88 -6.74
CA ALA A 334 6.02 35.83 -6.11
C ALA A 334 6.94 35.13 -7.11
N LYS A 335 8.21 34.95 -6.73
CA LYS A 335 9.24 34.30 -7.53
C LYS A 335 10.04 33.32 -6.68
N VAL A 336 9.97 32.03 -7.01
CA VAL A 336 10.82 31.00 -6.41
C VAL A 336 12.27 31.27 -6.78
N LEU A 337 13.16 31.23 -5.80
CA LEU A 337 14.60 31.45 -5.97
C LEU A 337 15.35 30.11 -5.99
N PRO A 338 16.35 29.94 -6.87
CA PRO A 338 17.19 28.75 -6.84
C PRO A 338 18.04 28.72 -5.57
N ASN A 339 18.35 27.52 -5.10
CA ASN A 339 19.27 27.34 -3.99
C ASN A 339 20.70 27.71 -4.46
N LYS A 340 21.30 28.74 -3.85
CA LYS A 340 22.63 29.26 -4.26
C LYS A 340 23.74 28.20 -4.18
N TYR A 341 23.61 27.22 -3.28
CA TYR A 341 24.62 26.17 -3.11
C TYR A 341 24.52 25.12 -4.22
N HIS A 342 23.31 24.78 -4.66
CA HIS A 342 23.11 23.93 -5.85
C HIS A 342 23.66 24.64 -7.09
N ALA A 343 23.24 25.89 -7.32
CA ALA A 343 23.66 26.69 -8.47
C ALA A 343 25.19 26.84 -8.58
N PHE A 344 25.89 26.97 -7.44
CA PHE A 344 27.36 27.03 -7.43
C PHE A 344 28.00 25.77 -8.05
N PHE A 345 27.63 24.57 -7.61
CA PHE A 345 28.21 23.34 -8.13
C PHE A 345 27.66 22.96 -9.51
N GLU A 346 26.43 23.34 -9.85
CA GLU A 346 25.89 23.22 -11.21
C GLU A 346 26.73 24.02 -12.20
N ASN A 347 27.06 25.27 -11.88
CA ASN A 347 27.92 26.10 -12.72
C ASN A 347 29.33 25.51 -12.85
N LYS A 348 29.91 25.01 -11.74
CA LYS A 348 31.23 24.32 -11.76
C LYS A 348 31.23 23.07 -12.65
N LEU A 349 30.15 22.29 -12.64
CA LEU A 349 29.99 21.12 -13.52
C LEU A 349 29.69 21.51 -14.97
N ALA A 350 29.01 22.63 -15.22
CA ALA A 350 28.83 23.13 -16.57
C ALA A 350 30.19 23.51 -17.20
N GLU A 351 31.13 24.04 -16.40
CA GLU A 351 32.51 24.35 -16.82
C GLU A 351 33.38 23.10 -17.00
N ASP A 352 33.22 22.08 -16.14
CA ASP A 352 33.97 20.81 -16.19
C ASP A 352 33.04 19.60 -15.91
N PRO A 353 32.28 19.11 -16.92
CA PRO A 353 31.27 18.07 -16.72
C PRO A 353 31.79 16.72 -16.23
N ASN A 354 33.08 16.46 -16.41
CA ASN A 354 33.73 15.21 -15.99
C ASN A 354 34.39 15.31 -14.60
N ASN A 355 34.19 16.43 -13.89
CA ASN A 355 34.76 16.63 -12.56
C ASN A 355 33.99 15.85 -11.48
N MET A 356 34.50 14.67 -11.14
CA MET A 356 33.88 13.81 -10.13
C MET A 356 33.78 14.48 -8.74
N PHE A 357 34.70 15.39 -8.37
CA PHE A 357 34.61 16.05 -7.07
C PHE A 357 33.42 17.01 -7.00
N TYR A 358 33.19 17.81 -8.05
CA TYR A 358 32.03 18.69 -8.14
C TYR A 358 30.72 17.92 -8.24
N ALA A 359 30.70 16.80 -8.99
CA ALA A 359 29.55 15.90 -9.05
C ALA A 359 29.22 15.31 -7.67
N PHE A 360 30.24 14.89 -6.92
CA PHE A 360 30.07 14.41 -5.55
C PHE A 360 29.54 15.51 -4.61
N CYS A 361 30.09 16.73 -4.69
CA CYS A 361 29.62 17.86 -3.88
C CYS A 361 28.16 18.22 -4.21
N LEU A 362 27.80 18.31 -5.49
CA LEU A 362 26.43 18.60 -5.90
C LEU A 362 25.47 17.49 -5.46
N ALA A 363 25.84 16.22 -5.63
CA ALA A 363 25.03 15.09 -5.19
C ALA A 363 24.79 15.12 -3.67
N ASN A 364 25.81 15.43 -2.85
CA ASN A 364 25.61 15.57 -1.40
C ASN A 364 24.81 16.83 -1.03
N ALA A 365 24.98 17.94 -1.76
CA ALA A 365 24.17 19.14 -1.57
C ALA A 365 22.68 18.88 -1.87
N TYR A 366 22.38 18.00 -2.83
CA TYR A 366 21.04 17.51 -3.09
C TYR A 366 20.54 16.54 -2.02
N LEU A 367 21.35 15.56 -1.62
CA LEU A 367 20.99 14.60 -0.57
C LEU A 367 20.76 15.26 0.80
N ARG A 368 21.45 16.36 1.11
CA ARG A 368 21.22 17.15 2.33
C ARG A 368 19.78 17.64 2.47
N VAL A 369 19.10 17.86 1.35
CA VAL A 369 17.69 18.31 1.29
C VAL A 369 16.80 17.26 0.61
N SER A 370 17.23 16.00 0.67
CA SER A 370 16.49 14.83 0.17
C SER A 370 16.10 14.89 -1.32
N LYS A 371 16.82 15.65 -2.15
CA LYS A 371 16.65 15.68 -3.62
C LYS A 371 17.37 14.49 -4.27
N TYR A 372 16.98 13.27 -3.89
CA TYR A 372 17.66 12.04 -4.31
C TYR A 372 17.58 11.77 -5.83
N GLU A 373 16.55 12.26 -6.52
CA GLU A 373 16.45 12.14 -7.98
C GLU A 373 17.49 13.00 -8.70
N ASP A 374 17.66 14.25 -8.26
CA ASP A 374 18.68 15.14 -8.80
C ASP A 374 20.08 14.58 -8.50
N ALA A 375 20.30 14.05 -7.28
CA ALA A 375 21.55 13.38 -6.93
C ALA A 375 21.85 12.17 -7.84
N LYS A 376 20.85 11.30 -8.10
CA LYS A 376 20.99 10.18 -9.05
C LYS A 376 21.33 10.67 -10.45
N ARG A 377 20.69 11.74 -10.93
CA ARG A 377 20.94 12.32 -12.26
C ARG A 377 22.37 12.83 -12.39
N VAL A 378 22.89 13.49 -11.37
CA VAL A 378 24.27 14.02 -11.33
C VAL A 378 25.31 12.90 -11.42
N ILE A 379 25.12 11.79 -10.69
CA ILE A 379 26.09 10.68 -10.67
C ILE A 379 25.89 9.66 -11.81
N LYS A 380 24.77 9.73 -12.54
CA LYS A 380 24.41 8.78 -13.60
C LYS A 380 25.51 8.58 -14.66
N PRO A 381 26.14 9.63 -15.23
CA PRO A 381 27.20 9.43 -16.22
C PRO A 381 28.42 8.68 -15.64
N PHE A 382 28.73 8.90 -14.37
CA PHE A 382 29.85 8.25 -13.70
C PHE A 382 29.55 6.78 -13.36
N ILE A 383 28.33 6.45 -12.93
CA ILE A 383 27.98 5.05 -12.64
C ILE A 383 27.88 4.22 -13.93
N GLU A 384 27.46 4.82 -15.05
CA GLU A 384 27.47 4.16 -16.36
C GLU A 384 28.90 3.87 -16.83
N ALA A 385 29.84 4.80 -16.60
CA ALA A 385 31.25 4.60 -16.91
C ALA A 385 31.97 3.63 -15.94
N TYR A 386 31.58 3.62 -14.66
CA TYR A 386 32.22 2.84 -13.59
C TYR A 386 31.18 2.04 -12.77
N PRO A 387 30.51 1.04 -13.38
CA PRO A 387 29.36 0.34 -12.76
C PRO A 387 29.71 -0.49 -11.52
N ARG A 388 31.01 -0.76 -11.29
CA ARG A 388 31.54 -1.48 -10.13
C ARG A 388 32.12 -0.57 -9.04
N SER A 389 32.04 0.76 -9.20
CA SER A 389 32.59 1.70 -8.23
C SER A 389 31.86 1.62 -6.89
N SER A 390 32.58 1.23 -5.84
CA SER A 390 32.06 1.22 -4.47
C SER A 390 31.72 2.62 -3.98
N PHE A 391 32.51 3.62 -4.39
CA PHE A 391 32.30 5.03 -4.08
C PHE A 391 30.94 5.55 -4.60
N LEU A 392 30.62 5.28 -5.86
CA LEU A 392 29.35 5.69 -6.47
C LEU A 392 28.17 4.89 -5.92
N ARG A 393 28.36 3.57 -5.71
CA ARG A 393 27.34 2.70 -5.12
C ARG A 393 26.96 3.10 -3.70
N LYS A 394 27.90 3.60 -2.89
CA LYS A 394 27.62 4.21 -1.58
C LYS A 394 26.70 5.43 -1.70
N THR A 395 26.94 6.29 -2.69
CA THR A 395 26.06 7.45 -2.95
C THR A 395 24.67 6.99 -3.42
N LEU A 396 24.59 5.95 -4.26
CA LEU A 396 23.32 5.35 -4.67
C LEU A 396 22.56 4.69 -3.51
N ILE A 397 23.25 4.05 -2.56
CA ILE A 397 22.62 3.53 -1.34
C ILE A 397 21.91 4.67 -0.62
N ASN A 398 22.56 5.81 -0.41
CA ASN A 398 21.92 6.97 0.22
C ASN A 398 20.70 7.46 -0.57
N CYS A 399 20.79 7.50 -1.90
CA CYS A 399 19.65 7.88 -2.75
C CYS A 399 18.46 6.92 -2.59
N TYR A 400 18.71 5.61 -2.68
CA TYR A 400 17.66 4.59 -2.59
C TYR A 400 17.09 4.44 -1.18
N THR A 401 17.89 4.71 -0.14
CA THR A 401 17.40 4.76 1.25
C THR A 401 16.40 5.91 1.43
N ILE A 402 16.71 7.12 0.93
CA ILE A 402 15.77 8.25 0.98
C ILE A 402 14.53 7.99 0.10
N GLU A 403 14.70 7.32 -1.06
CA GLU A 403 13.60 6.90 -1.94
C GLU A 403 12.70 5.82 -1.30
N GLY A 404 13.15 5.14 -0.24
CA GLY A 404 12.44 3.98 0.34
C GLY A 404 12.56 2.68 -0.48
N ASP A 405 13.50 2.60 -1.43
CA ASP A 405 13.73 1.43 -2.29
C ASP A 405 14.70 0.43 -1.64
N ALA A 406 14.24 -0.25 -0.60
CA ALA A 406 15.01 -1.25 0.13
C ALA A 406 15.52 -2.39 -0.78
N SER A 407 14.81 -2.71 -1.86
CA SER A 407 15.20 -3.76 -2.80
C SER A 407 16.46 -3.39 -3.58
N SER A 408 16.53 -2.15 -4.08
CA SER A 408 17.72 -1.62 -4.76
C SER A 408 18.89 -1.48 -3.78
N VAL A 409 18.64 -1.05 -2.54
CA VAL A 409 19.66 -1.02 -1.49
C VAL A 409 20.27 -2.42 -1.27
N ASN A 410 19.46 -3.44 -1.05
CA ASN A 410 19.93 -4.81 -0.79
C ASN A 410 20.70 -5.38 -1.99
N LYS A 411 20.21 -5.18 -3.21
CA LYS A 411 20.93 -5.57 -4.43
C LYS A 411 22.30 -4.89 -4.54
N ILE A 412 22.41 -3.62 -4.18
CA ILE A 412 23.71 -2.92 -4.18
C ILE A 412 24.62 -3.48 -3.07
N LYS A 413 24.09 -3.74 -1.87
CA LYS A 413 24.85 -4.36 -0.76
C LYS A 413 25.45 -5.71 -1.16
N GLU A 414 24.68 -6.59 -1.79
CA GLU A 414 25.15 -7.89 -2.30
C GLU A 414 26.25 -7.72 -3.37
N ASN A 415 26.05 -6.80 -4.32
CA ASN A 415 27.04 -6.56 -5.37
C ASN A 415 28.32 -5.89 -4.83
N LEU A 416 28.24 -5.07 -3.78
CA LEU A 416 29.40 -4.53 -3.07
C LEU A 416 30.21 -5.63 -2.40
N ASP A 417 29.54 -6.57 -1.72
CA ASP A 417 30.21 -7.72 -1.09
C ASP A 417 30.92 -8.60 -2.11
N LYS A 418 30.37 -8.73 -3.32
CA LYS A 418 30.99 -9.48 -4.42
C LYS A 418 32.15 -8.73 -5.10
N ASP A 419 31.96 -7.45 -5.42
CA ASP A 419 32.89 -6.70 -6.27
C ASP A 419 34.04 -6.04 -5.48
N ASP A 420 33.86 -5.77 -4.19
CA ASP A 420 34.85 -5.12 -3.32
C ASP A 420 34.77 -5.66 -1.87
N PRO A 421 34.96 -6.99 -1.65
CA PRO A 421 34.71 -7.68 -0.37
C PRO A 421 35.56 -7.22 0.82
N ASN A 422 36.67 -6.52 0.55
CA ASN A 422 37.58 -5.99 1.57
C ASN A 422 37.42 -4.48 1.78
N TYR A 423 36.46 -3.85 1.10
CA TYR A 423 36.08 -2.49 1.43
C TYR A 423 35.34 -2.45 2.76
N TYR A 424 35.52 -1.36 3.50
CA TYR A 424 34.99 -1.26 4.86
C TYR A 424 33.45 -1.35 4.91
N LEU A 425 32.76 -0.87 3.87
CA LEU A 425 31.30 -0.75 3.85
C LEU A 425 30.54 -2.09 3.79
N PRO A 426 30.83 -3.04 2.86
CA PRO A 426 30.19 -4.37 2.89
C PRO A 426 30.48 -5.14 4.17
N LEU A 427 31.69 -5.01 4.73
CA LEU A 427 32.04 -5.61 6.02
C LEU A 427 31.26 -4.96 7.18
N LEU A 428 31.06 -3.63 7.14
CA LEU A 428 30.22 -2.92 8.11
C LEU A 428 28.77 -3.41 8.04
N PHE A 429 28.20 -3.62 6.85
CA PHE A 429 26.84 -4.15 6.73
C PHE A 429 26.71 -5.54 7.36
N LYS A 430 27.68 -6.43 7.15
CA LYS A 430 27.73 -7.75 7.81
C LYS A 430 27.89 -7.63 9.32
N PHE A 431 28.72 -6.69 9.79
CA PHE A 431 28.93 -6.44 11.21
C PHE A 431 27.67 -5.93 11.92
N THR A 432 26.78 -5.23 11.21
CA THR A 432 25.50 -4.78 11.76
C THR A 432 24.38 -5.82 11.64
N ASP A 433 24.61 -6.94 10.96
CA ASP A 433 23.61 -8.02 10.81
C ASP A 433 23.77 -9.07 11.92
N GLN A 434 22.90 -9.00 12.92
CA GLN A 434 22.92 -9.92 14.06
C GLN A 434 22.71 -11.39 13.64
N GLY A 435 21.91 -11.64 12.60
CA GLY A 435 21.61 -12.99 12.12
C GLY A 435 22.84 -13.65 11.51
N GLU A 436 23.56 -12.91 10.67
CA GLU A 436 24.83 -13.35 10.09
C GLU A 436 25.89 -13.62 11.16
N LEU A 437 26.11 -12.67 12.09
CA LEU A 437 27.11 -12.83 13.15
C LEU A 437 26.81 -14.02 14.08
N THR A 438 25.52 -14.27 14.36
CA THR A 438 25.13 -15.37 15.27
C THR A 438 25.35 -16.75 14.63
N ARG A 439 25.20 -16.86 13.30
CA ARG A 439 25.39 -18.11 12.55
C ARG A 439 26.86 -18.52 12.41
N MET A 440 27.78 -17.56 12.34
CA MET A 440 29.22 -17.83 12.24
C MET A 440 29.71 -18.63 13.46
N ASP A 441 30.56 -19.63 13.26
CA ASP A 441 31.27 -20.25 14.38
C ASP A 441 32.34 -19.30 14.96
N VAL A 442 33.03 -19.71 16.03
CA VAL A 442 34.04 -18.86 16.69
C VAL A 442 35.18 -18.48 15.74
N ASN A 443 35.65 -19.42 14.91
CA ASN A 443 36.78 -19.20 14.02
C ASN A 443 36.36 -18.33 12.82
N GLU A 444 35.18 -18.62 12.24
CA GLU A 444 34.61 -17.81 11.17
C GLU A 444 34.39 -16.36 11.61
N LEU A 445 33.85 -16.17 12.82
CA LEU A 445 33.66 -14.86 13.42
C LEU A 445 35.01 -14.15 13.66
N GLU A 446 36.01 -14.84 14.20
CA GLU A 446 37.34 -14.27 14.41
C GLU A 446 38.00 -13.82 13.10
N ASP A 447 37.98 -14.65 12.07
CA ASP A 447 38.51 -14.33 10.73
C ASP A 447 37.77 -13.13 10.10
N PHE A 448 36.44 -13.11 10.21
CA PHE A 448 35.63 -11.98 9.76
C PHE A 448 35.99 -10.69 10.49
N LEU A 449 36.07 -10.73 11.82
CA LEU A 449 36.37 -9.56 12.64
C LEU A 449 37.79 -9.02 12.39
N VAL A 450 38.79 -9.89 12.21
CA VAL A 450 40.15 -9.48 11.83
C VAL A 450 40.15 -8.76 10.49
N ARG A 451 39.47 -9.32 9.48
CA ARG A 451 39.31 -8.66 8.17
C ARG A 451 38.61 -7.32 8.30
N PHE A 452 37.55 -7.25 9.10
CA PHE A 452 36.79 -6.03 9.32
C PHE A 452 37.63 -4.95 10.00
N GLN A 453 38.38 -5.29 11.05
CA GLN A 453 39.29 -4.37 11.74
C GLN A 453 40.40 -3.84 10.83
N ASN A 454 40.95 -4.67 9.95
CA ASN A 454 41.96 -4.24 8.97
C ASN A 454 41.39 -3.24 7.95
N SER A 455 40.12 -3.40 7.61
CA SER A 455 39.42 -2.60 6.58
C SER A 455 38.77 -1.36 7.16
N CYS A 456 38.32 -1.40 8.42
CA CYS A 456 37.60 -0.34 9.11
C CYS A 456 38.37 0.09 10.37
N LYS A 457 39.19 1.13 10.22
CA LYS A 457 40.15 1.59 11.22
C LYS A 457 39.46 2.49 12.24
N SER A 458 38.93 1.88 13.31
CA SER A 458 38.33 2.58 14.44
C SER A 458 38.63 1.84 15.75
N PRO A 459 39.15 2.54 16.79
CA PRO A 459 39.36 1.94 18.11
C PRO A 459 38.05 1.40 18.73
N ILE A 460 36.92 2.05 18.44
CA ILE A 460 35.60 1.63 18.91
C ILE A 460 35.24 0.28 18.27
N ILE A 461 35.33 0.18 16.94
CA ILE A 461 35.04 -1.07 16.21
C ILE A 461 35.98 -2.18 16.64
N ALA A 462 37.28 -1.90 16.78
CA ALA A 462 38.24 -2.88 17.24
C ALA A 462 37.83 -3.48 18.59
N LYS A 463 37.44 -2.64 19.55
CA LYS A 463 37.02 -3.11 20.88
C LYS A 463 35.64 -3.75 20.89
N THR A 464 34.69 -3.30 20.08
CA THR A 464 33.39 -3.96 19.93
C THR A 464 33.55 -5.35 19.32
N ALA A 465 34.42 -5.50 18.33
CA ALA A 465 34.77 -6.79 17.75
C ALA A 465 35.40 -7.74 18.80
N GLU A 466 36.36 -7.27 19.59
CA GLU A 466 36.91 -8.05 20.71
C GLU A 466 35.82 -8.49 21.71
N PHE A 467 34.91 -7.58 22.07
CA PHE A 467 33.78 -7.90 22.94
C PHE A 467 32.89 -9.00 22.35
N MET A 468 32.54 -8.90 21.07
CA MET A 468 31.71 -9.91 20.37
C MET A 468 32.39 -11.27 20.30
N LEU A 469 33.70 -11.31 20.00
CA LEU A 469 34.46 -12.55 19.97
C LEU A 469 34.50 -13.22 21.35
N ASN A 470 34.74 -12.43 22.40
CA ASN A 470 34.74 -12.93 23.78
C ASN A 470 33.33 -13.34 24.24
N ALA A 471 32.27 -12.69 23.73
CA ALA A 471 30.89 -13.13 23.93
C ALA A 471 30.63 -14.50 23.31
N LYS A 472 31.11 -14.75 22.08
CA LYS A 472 31.00 -16.06 21.41
C LYS A 472 31.79 -17.15 22.16
N ARG A 473 32.93 -16.78 22.76
CA ARG A 473 33.75 -17.66 23.62
C ARG A 473 33.23 -17.81 25.05
N LEU A 474 32.16 -17.08 25.42
CA LEU A 474 31.60 -17.03 26.77
C LEU A 474 32.59 -16.56 27.85
N ASP A 475 33.63 -15.79 27.48
CA ASP A 475 34.61 -15.24 28.41
C ASP A 475 34.11 -13.93 29.02
N LYS A 476 33.31 -14.05 30.08
CA LYS A 476 32.73 -12.90 30.79
C LYS A 476 33.78 -11.94 31.36
N SER A 477 34.96 -12.42 31.75
CA SER A 477 36.02 -11.57 32.31
C SER A 477 36.61 -10.67 31.25
N ALA A 478 36.96 -11.26 30.09
CA ALA A 478 37.45 -10.51 28.95
C ALA A 478 36.39 -9.56 28.41
N MET A 479 35.12 -9.99 28.29
CA MET A 479 34.02 -9.13 27.88
C MET A 479 33.85 -7.91 28.81
N LYS A 480 33.93 -8.09 30.13
CA LYS A 480 33.80 -6.97 31.08
C LYS A 480 34.93 -5.96 30.88
N LYS A 481 36.16 -6.44 30.72
CA LYS A 481 37.32 -5.58 30.39
C LYS A 481 37.13 -4.86 29.06
N ASN A 482 36.63 -5.55 28.02
CA ASN A 482 36.35 -4.91 26.73
C ASN A 482 35.30 -3.81 26.87
N LEU A 483 34.27 -4.01 27.69
CA LEU A 483 33.23 -3.01 27.94
C LEU A 483 33.78 -1.80 28.71
N ASP A 484 34.64 -2.02 29.71
CA ASP A 484 35.35 -0.95 30.42
C ASP A 484 36.24 -0.13 29.48
N ASP A 485 37.01 -0.80 28.60
CA ASP A 485 37.82 -0.15 27.57
C ASP A 485 36.93 0.65 26.58
N LEU A 486 35.79 0.07 26.17
CA LEU A 486 34.83 0.74 25.28
C LEU A 486 34.28 2.02 25.91
N LEU A 487 33.90 1.99 27.19
CA LEU A 487 33.41 3.17 27.89
C LEU A 487 34.48 4.27 28.00
N GLU A 488 35.74 3.91 28.20
CA GLU A 488 36.83 4.89 28.24
C GLU A 488 37.08 5.51 26.85
N ILE A 489 37.06 4.69 25.80
CA ILE A 489 37.23 5.16 24.39
C ILE A 489 36.05 6.00 23.94
N THR A 490 34.84 5.70 24.42
CA THR A 490 33.59 6.40 24.09
C THR A 490 33.18 7.42 25.14
N LYS A 491 34.07 7.82 26.04
CA LYS A 491 33.75 8.76 27.13
C LYS A 491 33.18 10.10 26.65
N ASP A 492 33.48 10.47 25.40
CA ASP A 492 33.04 11.67 24.72
C ASP A 492 31.90 11.43 23.71
N ARG A 493 31.32 10.22 23.67
CA ARG A 493 30.17 9.83 22.85
C ARG A 493 29.03 9.35 23.74
N ILE A 494 28.22 10.29 24.19
CA ILE A 494 27.19 10.06 25.22
C ILE A 494 26.19 8.98 24.81
N SER A 495 25.71 9.00 23.57
CA SER A 495 24.80 7.98 23.01
C SER A 495 25.33 6.55 23.17
N LEU A 496 26.62 6.32 22.93
CA LEU A 496 27.26 5.01 23.09
C LEU A 496 27.40 4.63 24.56
N ARG A 497 27.72 5.57 25.45
CA ARG A 497 27.78 5.30 26.91
C ARG A 497 26.43 4.85 27.44
N VAL A 498 25.36 5.53 27.03
CA VAL A 498 23.98 5.20 27.41
C VAL A 498 23.59 3.84 26.85
N THR A 499 23.97 3.54 25.61
CA THR A 499 23.72 2.24 24.95
C THR A 499 24.44 1.10 25.66
N PHE A 500 25.69 1.30 26.10
CA PHE A 500 26.51 0.26 26.72
C PHE A 500 26.24 0.07 28.23
N ALA A 501 25.73 1.08 28.93
CA ALA A 501 25.52 1.00 30.39
C ALA A 501 24.64 -0.21 30.83
N PRO A 502 23.49 -0.52 30.20
CA PRO A 502 22.66 -1.65 30.60
C PRO A 502 23.35 -3.03 30.51
N ALA A 503 24.37 -3.18 29.67
CA ALA A 503 25.09 -4.44 29.52
C ALA A 503 25.81 -4.87 30.81
N TYR A 504 26.18 -3.93 31.69
CA TYR A 504 26.79 -4.25 32.99
C TYR A 504 25.84 -5.05 33.89
N GLU A 505 24.58 -4.65 33.96
CA GLU A 505 23.56 -5.40 34.69
C GLU A 505 23.24 -6.71 33.94
N GLN A 506 22.90 -6.62 32.66
CA GLN A 506 22.34 -7.75 31.90
C GLN A 506 23.33 -8.92 31.74
N VAL A 507 24.63 -8.64 31.60
CA VAL A 507 25.65 -9.66 31.33
C VAL A 507 26.46 -10.02 32.59
N PHE A 508 26.78 -9.01 33.42
CA PHE A 508 27.70 -9.16 34.56
C PHE A 508 27.03 -9.02 35.92
N ASN A 509 25.71 -8.79 35.98
CA ASN A 509 24.95 -8.54 37.20
C ASN A 509 25.50 -7.34 38.02
N ASP A 510 26.11 -6.37 37.34
CA ASP A 510 26.76 -5.19 37.92
C ASP A 510 25.89 -3.94 37.75
N LYS A 511 24.76 -3.94 38.46
CA LYS A 511 23.76 -2.88 38.42
C LYS A 511 24.29 -1.53 38.90
N GLU A 512 25.10 -1.51 39.95
CA GLU A 512 25.66 -0.28 40.52
C GLU A 512 26.56 0.45 39.51
N ARG A 513 27.33 -0.30 38.71
CA ARG A 513 28.13 0.30 37.64
C ARG A 513 27.24 0.94 36.56
N ALA A 514 26.18 0.25 36.13
CA ALA A 514 25.23 0.79 35.16
C ALA A 514 24.57 2.09 35.65
N ILE A 515 24.07 2.10 36.89
CA ILE A 515 23.47 3.29 37.53
C ILE A 515 24.50 4.41 37.62
N GLY A 516 25.72 4.13 38.10
CA GLY A 516 26.77 5.13 38.24
C GLY A 516 27.15 5.82 36.92
N ILE A 517 27.18 5.09 35.80
CA ILE A 517 27.41 5.66 34.47
C ILE A 517 26.26 6.60 34.07
N LEU A 518 25.02 6.16 34.26
CA LEU A 518 23.84 6.96 33.92
C LEU A 518 23.71 8.21 34.80
N GLU A 519 24.04 8.11 36.09
CA GLU A 519 24.12 9.26 37.00
C GLU A 519 25.19 10.28 36.56
N GLU A 520 26.36 9.80 36.11
CA GLU A 520 27.42 10.66 35.59
C GLU A 520 26.99 11.37 34.29
N VAL A 521 26.34 10.63 33.37
CA VAL A 521 25.82 11.19 32.12
C VAL A 521 24.77 12.26 32.41
N ASN A 522 23.74 11.94 33.20
CA ASN A 522 22.62 12.85 33.48
C ASN A 522 23.06 14.12 34.26
N ARG A 523 24.14 14.03 35.04
CA ARG A 523 24.71 15.18 35.76
C ARG A 523 25.35 16.19 34.82
N ASN A 524 26.07 15.71 33.81
CA ASN A 524 26.93 16.53 32.94
C ASN A 524 26.32 16.84 31.58
N TYR A 525 25.36 16.04 31.13
CA TYR A 525 24.78 16.10 29.79
C TYR A 525 23.26 15.95 29.86
N PHE A 526 22.57 16.44 28.83
CA PHE A 526 21.17 16.12 28.61
C PHE A 526 21.07 15.06 27.52
N ASP A 527 20.57 13.89 27.91
CA ASP A 527 20.20 12.80 27.01
C ASP A 527 18.92 12.16 27.57
N TYR A 528 17.83 12.25 26.79
CA TYR A 528 16.52 11.84 27.29
C TYR A 528 16.45 10.33 27.56
N SER A 529 17.11 9.52 26.72
CA SER A 529 17.22 8.07 26.91
C SER A 529 17.98 7.71 28.18
N ALA A 530 19.04 8.47 28.52
CA ALA A 530 19.77 8.31 29.78
C ALA A 530 18.89 8.62 30.99
N LEU A 531 18.12 9.72 30.92
CA LEU A 531 17.18 10.13 31.97
C LEU A 531 16.12 9.05 32.21
N LEU A 532 15.48 8.56 31.14
CA LEU A 532 14.48 7.49 31.21
C LEU A 532 15.08 6.19 31.78
N SER A 533 16.23 5.77 31.28
CA SER A 533 16.93 4.57 31.75
C SER A 533 17.26 4.67 33.25
N LEU A 534 17.84 5.80 33.69
CA LEU A 534 18.16 6.05 35.10
C LEU A 534 16.91 6.09 35.98
N SER A 535 15.84 6.75 35.51
CA SER A 535 14.57 6.79 36.23
C SER A 535 13.97 5.40 36.41
N ASN A 536 14.04 4.55 35.37
CA ASN A 536 13.59 3.16 35.44
C ASN A 536 14.41 2.34 36.44
N TYR A 537 15.73 2.55 36.53
CA TYR A 537 16.57 1.95 37.57
C TYR A 537 16.14 2.40 38.97
N TYR A 538 15.99 3.70 39.20
CA TYR A 538 15.53 4.20 40.49
C TYR A 538 14.15 3.67 40.87
N GLN A 539 13.25 3.52 39.91
CA GLN A 539 11.94 2.94 40.14
C GLN A 539 12.04 1.47 40.57
N LYS A 540 12.88 0.65 39.92
CA LYS A 540 13.13 -0.75 40.33
C LYS A 540 13.74 -0.85 41.73
N GLU A 541 14.59 0.11 42.10
CA GLU A 541 15.19 0.21 43.43
C GLU A 541 14.28 0.87 44.48
N ASN A 542 13.02 1.17 44.14
CA ASN A 542 12.07 1.88 45.01
C ASN A 542 12.58 3.25 45.51
N LYS A 543 13.48 3.89 44.75
CA LYS A 543 14.02 5.25 44.99
C LYS A 543 13.11 6.29 44.32
N LYS A 544 11.87 6.39 44.80
CA LYS A 544 10.80 7.20 44.17
C LYS A 544 11.17 8.68 44.00
N ASP A 545 11.64 9.32 45.07
CA ASP A 545 11.99 10.75 45.06
C ASP A 545 13.07 11.05 44.02
N LYS A 546 14.09 10.20 43.92
CA LYS A 546 15.14 10.35 42.92
C LYS A 546 14.60 10.18 41.49
N ALA A 547 13.67 9.26 41.28
CA ALA A 547 13.08 9.03 39.96
C ALA A 547 12.24 10.23 39.48
N LEU A 548 11.52 10.89 40.39
CA LEU A 548 10.71 12.09 40.10
C LEU A 548 11.58 13.34 39.94
N GLN A 549 12.60 13.51 40.80
CA GLN A 549 13.51 14.67 40.76
C GLN A 549 14.18 14.85 39.39
N LEU A 550 14.49 13.75 38.69
CA LEU A 550 15.07 13.78 37.34
C LEU A 550 14.21 14.59 36.34
N PHE A 551 12.89 14.49 36.44
CA PHE A 551 11.96 15.22 35.60
C PHE A 551 11.73 16.64 36.14
N GLU A 552 11.55 16.79 37.46
CA GLU A 552 11.31 18.08 38.11
C GLU A 552 12.43 19.10 37.83
N ASP A 553 13.70 18.66 37.89
CA ASP A 553 14.89 19.47 37.62
C ASP A 553 14.92 20.07 36.21
N LYS A 554 14.15 19.48 35.29
CA LYS A 554 14.17 19.79 33.86
C LYS A 554 12.81 20.24 33.33
N TYR A 555 11.75 20.18 34.13
CA TYR A 555 10.37 20.43 33.70
C TYR A 555 10.17 21.77 33.00
N GLU A 556 10.77 22.84 33.51
CA GLU A 556 10.64 24.17 32.91
C GLU A 556 11.14 24.23 31.45
N TYR A 557 12.05 23.34 31.07
CA TYR A 557 12.61 23.26 29.72
C TYR A 557 11.78 22.41 28.75
N PHE A 558 10.96 21.49 29.25
CA PHE A 558 10.16 20.59 28.41
C PHE A 558 8.65 20.68 28.66
N LYS A 559 8.16 21.63 29.45
CA LYS A 559 6.72 21.80 29.74
C LYS A 559 5.83 22.02 28.51
N THR A 560 6.38 22.13 27.30
CA THR A 560 5.66 22.23 26.02
C THR A 560 5.64 20.93 25.23
N ASP A 561 6.31 19.88 25.71
CA ASP A 561 6.46 18.56 25.11
C ASP A 561 5.63 17.54 25.89
N ASN A 562 4.52 17.09 25.30
CA ASN A 562 3.59 16.17 25.94
C ASN A 562 4.18 14.76 26.10
N THR A 563 5.14 14.35 25.28
CA THR A 563 5.80 13.05 25.41
C THR A 563 6.58 12.98 26.71
N ILE A 564 7.37 14.01 27.01
CA ILE A 564 8.15 14.06 28.25
C ILE A 564 7.24 14.24 29.47
N ILE A 565 6.19 15.06 29.35
CA ILE A 565 5.20 15.23 30.43
C ILE A 565 4.50 13.90 30.74
N SER A 566 4.07 13.15 29.72
CA SER A 566 3.41 11.85 29.89
C SER A 566 4.32 10.86 30.63
N ASP A 567 5.61 10.82 30.30
CA ASP A 567 6.58 9.99 31.01
C ASP A 567 6.68 10.34 32.51
N TYR A 568 6.67 11.63 32.85
CA TYR A 568 6.67 12.06 34.24
C TYR A 568 5.34 11.72 34.94
N VAL A 569 4.20 11.97 34.28
CA VAL A 569 2.86 11.64 34.78
C VAL A 569 2.72 10.14 35.04
N ALA A 570 3.18 9.28 34.13
CA ALA A 570 3.14 7.83 34.28
C ALA A 570 3.82 7.36 35.59
N ARG A 571 4.89 8.06 36.02
CA ARG A 571 5.58 7.78 37.29
C ARG A 571 4.79 8.29 38.48
N LEU A 572 4.22 9.49 38.41
CA LEU A 572 3.32 10.02 39.46
C LEU A 572 2.12 9.09 39.68
N LEU A 573 1.45 8.67 38.60
CA LEU A 573 0.31 7.74 38.65
C LEU A 573 0.73 6.39 39.25
N LYS A 574 1.89 5.85 38.85
CA LYS A 574 2.42 4.59 39.42
C LYS A 574 2.77 4.70 40.91
N TYR A 575 3.06 5.90 41.41
CA TYR A 575 3.29 6.16 42.84
C TYR A 575 2.02 6.63 43.57
N GLU A 576 0.86 6.54 42.92
CA GLU A 576 -0.45 6.93 43.47
C GLU A 576 -0.54 8.43 43.82
N MET A 577 0.30 9.27 43.20
CA MET A 577 0.34 10.73 43.38
C MET A 577 -0.62 11.43 42.42
N TYR A 578 -1.91 11.06 42.51
CA TYR A 578 -2.94 11.46 41.54
C TYR A 578 -3.20 12.97 41.54
N LYS A 579 -3.16 13.61 42.72
CA LYS A 579 -3.42 15.05 42.83
C LYS A 579 -2.27 15.86 42.22
N GLU A 580 -1.05 15.39 42.40
CA GLU A 580 0.18 15.97 41.89
C GLU A 580 0.31 15.80 40.38
N ALA A 581 -0.28 14.75 39.79
CA ALA A 581 -0.32 14.53 38.35
C ALA A 581 -1.22 15.53 37.59
N ILE A 582 -2.31 15.99 38.20
CA ILE A 582 -3.34 16.82 37.54
C ILE A 582 -2.76 18.08 36.87
N PRO A 583 -1.93 18.92 37.52
CA PRO A 583 -1.38 20.12 36.88
C PRO A 583 -0.55 19.83 35.62
N TYR A 584 0.11 18.68 35.57
CA TYR A 584 0.90 18.25 34.41
C TYR A 584 0.00 17.74 33.28
N LEU A 585 -1.07 17.03 33.61
CA LEU A 585 -2.11 16.64 32.65
C LEU A 585 -2.85 17.85 32.06
N GLU A 586 -3.20 18.82 32.90
CA GLU A 586 -3.76 20.10 32.45
C GLU A 586 -2.77 20.87 31.56
N ARG A 587 -1.47 20.77 31.86
CA ARG A 587 -0.43 21.32 30.99
C ARG A 587 -0.38 20.61 29.63
N SER A 588 -0.51 19.28 29.58
CA SER A 588 -0.57 18.55 28.32
C SER A 588 -1.75 18.98 27.45
N LEU A 589 -2.93 19.15 28.07
CA LEU A 589 -4.13 19.66 27.39
C LEU A 589 -4.00 21.13 26.97
N TYR A 590 -3.23 21.92 27.72
CA TYR A 590 -2.91 23.30 27.32
C TYR A 590 -1.97 23.35 26.11
N ASN A 591 -1.01 22.42 26.02
CA ASN A 591 -0.12 22.30 24.88
C ASN A 591 -0.84 21.74 23.64
N PHE A 592 -1.82 20.85 23.84
CA PHE A 592 -2.66 20.28 22.79
C PHE A 592 -4.06 19.92 23.35
N PRO A 593 -5.10 20.71 23.03
CA PRO A 593 -6.45 20.54 23.59
C PRO A 593 -7.12 19.22 23.28
N TYR A 594 -6.65 18.51 22.25
CA TYR A 594 -7.23 17.26 21.75
C TYR A 594 -6.41 16.04 22.18
N ALA A 595 -5.55 16.17 23.21
CA ALA A 595 -4.72 15.07 23.70
C ALA A 595 -5.55 14.01 24.44
N PHE A 596 -6.00 12.97 23.74
CA PHE A 596 -6.94 11.98 24.28
C PHE A 596 -6.31 11.09 25.34
N THR A 597 -5.00 10.87 25.27
CA THR A 597 -4.22 10.17 26.31
C THR A 597 -4.24 10.94 27.62
N ALA A 598 -3.93 12.24 27.59
CA ALA A 598 -4.01 13.10 28.77
C ALA A 598 -5.43 13.21 29.33
N MET A 599 -6.46 13.24 28.46
CA MET A 599 -7.86 13.19 28.90
C MET A 599 -8.18 11.89 29.66
N GLU A 600 -7.73 10.74 29.16
CA GLU A 600 -7.94 9.46 29.83
C GLU A 600 -7.22 9.41 31.18
N GLU A 601 -5.93 9.77 31.22
CA GLU A 601 -5.13 9.79 32.45
C GLU A 601 -5.71 10.77 33.50
N LEU A 602 -6.27 11.90 33.07
CA LEU A 602 -6.98 12.83 33.94
C LEU A 602 -8.27 12.23 34.50
N GLY A 603 -8.99 11.47 33.68
CA GLY A 603 -10.12 10.68 34.14
C GLY A 603 -9.72 9.63 35.19
N ASP A 604 -8.60 8.93 34.97
CA ASP A 604 -8.06 7.95 35.91
C ASP A 604 -7.65 8.61 37.24
N ALA A 605 -6.94 9.74 37.19
CA ALA A 605 -6.56 10.50 38.38
C ALA A 605 -7.79 10.94 39.20
N TYR A 606 -8.84 11.46 38.55
CA TYR A 606 -10.08 11.83 39.24
C TYR A 606 -10.82 10.63 39.82
N LEU A 607 -10.83 9.50 39.11
CA LEU A 607 -11.46 8.26 39.59
C LEU A 607 -10.80 7.79 40.89
N GLN A 608 -9.47 7.80 40.94
CA GLN A 608 -8.70 7.40 42.13
C GLN A 608 -8.87 8.38 43.29
N LEU A 609 -9.14 9.66 43.01
CA LEU A 609 -9.52 10.66 44.00
C LEU A 609 -11.01 10.58 44.43
N GLY A 610 -11.76 9.58 43.96
CA GLY A 610 -13.17 9.38 44.28
C GLY A 610 -14.15 10.29 43.52
N LYS A 611 -13.67 11.08 42.56
CA LYS A 611 -14.45 12.04 41.75
C LYS A 611 -14.98 11.40 40.48
N LYS A 612 -15.96 10.51 40.65
CA LYS A 612 -16.47 9.64 39.57
C LYS A 612 -17.14 10.40 38.42
N GLU A 613 -17.88 11.46 38.71
CA GLU A 613 -18.57 12.24 37.67
C GLU A 613 -17.58 12.99 36.78
N GLU A 614 -16.56 13.59 37.38
CA GLU A 614 -15.46 14.23 36.68
C GLU A 614 -14.66 13.23 35.85
N ALA A 615 -14.37 12.05 36.41
CA ALA A 615 -13.70 10.97 35.70
C ALA A 615 -14.44 10.58 34.42
N ILE A 616 -15.77 10.33 34.53
CA ILE A 616 -16.61 10.00 33.38
C ILE A 616 -16.57 11.09 32.31
N LYS A 617 -16.65 12.37 32.69
CA LYS A 617 -16.60 13.49 31.73
C LYS A 617 -15.29 13.47 30.93
N TRP A 618 -14.16 13.20 31.58
CA TRP A 618 -12.86 13.14 30.91
C TRP A 618 -12.69 11.90 30.05
N PHE A 619 -13.15 10.73 30.51
CA PHE A 619 -13.17 9.52 29.71
C PHE A 619 -14.04 9.67 28.45
N GLN A 620 -15.20 10.34 28.55
CA GLN A 620 -16.05 10.62 27.38
C GLN A 620 -15.39 11.57 26.39
N LYS A 621 -14.68 12.61 26.87
CA LYS A 621 -13.89 13.48 26.00
C LYS A 621 -12.78 12.69 25.28
N SER A 622 -12.06 11.83 25.99
CA SER A 622 -11.05 10.95 25.39
C SER A 622 -11.65 10.06 24.30
N LEU A 623 -12.80 9.41 24.56
CA LEU A 623 -13.50 8.57 23.56
C LEU A 623 -13.89 9.31 22.27
N SER A 624 -14.19 10.62 22.35
CA SER A 624 -14.51 11.40 21.15
C SER A 624 -13.35 11.51 20.14
N HIS A 625 -12.13 11.22 20.62
CA HIS A 625 -10.88 11.22 19.87
C HIS A 625 -10.18 9.84 19.85
N ASN A 626 -10.74 8.85 20.56
CA ASN A 626 -10.25 7.48 20.66
C ASN A 626 -11.43 6.49 20.66
N SER A 627 -12.24 6.56 19.61
CA SER A 627 -13.55 5.90 19.56
C SER A 627 -13.50 4.38 19.59
N SER A 628 -12.38 3.79 19.16
CA SER A 628 -12.13 2.34 19.15
C SER A 628 -11.75 1.77 20.53
N SER A 629 -11.57 2.60 21.57
CA SER A 629 -11.11 2.12 22.88
C SER A 629 -12.17 1.33 23.66
N ALA A 630 -12.17 0.01 23.44
CA ALA A 630 -12.98 -0.96 24.18
C ALA A 630 -12.76 -0.91 25.70
N ALA A 631 -11.51 -0.73 26.12
CA ALA A 631 -11.12 -0.68 27.52
C ALA A 631 -11.74 0.54 28.21
N LEU A 632 -11.69 1.70 27.57
CA LEU A 632 -12.24 2.94 28.11
C LEU A 632 -13.77 2.91 28.20
N ARG A 633 -14.45 2.33 27.20
CA ARG A 633 -15.90 2.10 27.25
C ARG A 633 -16.29 1.19 28.41
N THR A 634 -15.59 0.07 28.57
CA THR A 634 -15.79 -0.87 29.69
C THR A 634 -15.57 -0.17 31.03
N LYS A 635 -14.52 0.66 31.14
CA LYS A 635 -14.22 1.47 32.32
C LYS A 635 -15.38 2.41 32.66
N ILE A 636 -15.91 3.16 31.69
CA ILE A 636 -17.07 4.06 31.89
C ILE A 636 -18.30 3.29 32.35
N ASN A 637 -18.64 2.17 31.69
CA ASN A 637 -19.82 1.37 32.01
C ASN A 637 -19.76 0.78 33.43
N ASN A 638 -18.59 0.28 33.84
CA ASN A 638 -18.36 -0.22 35.19
C ASN A 638 -18.55 0.87 36.26
N ILE A 639 -18.09 2.10 36.00
CA ILE A 639 -18.28 3.23 36.92
C ILE A 639 -19.76 3.62 37.00
N LYS A 640 -20.45 3.67 35.85
CA LYS A 640 -21.90 3.97 35.77
C LYS A 640 -22.78 2.83 36.28
N LYS A 641 -22.24 1.62 36.45
CA LYS A 641 -22.98 0.39 36.76
C LYS A 641 -24.10 0.09 35.77
N VAL A 642 -23.84 0.36 34.48
CA VAL A 642 -24.76 0.06 33.39
C VAL A 642 -24.33 -1.26 32.77
N GLY A 643 -25.25 -2.22 32.66
CA GLY A 643 -25.01 -3.48 31.95
C GLY A 643 -24.77 -3.25 30.46
N ASP A 644 -24.18 -4.23 29.78
CA ASP A 644 -23.99 -4.12 28.33
C ASP A 644 -25.34 -4.28 27.61
N PRO A 645 -25.83 -3.26 26.88
CA PRO A 645 -27.12 -3.33 26.19
C PRO A 645 -27.21 -4.48 25.18
N ILE A 646 -26.07 -4.97 24.65
CA ILE A 646 -26.07 -6.09 23.69
C ILE A 646 -26.62 -7.39 24.30
N ASN A 647 -26.53 -7.55 25.62
CA ASN A 647 -27.08 -8.71 26.32
C ASN A 647 -28.61 -8.71 26.33
N ASP A 648 -29.24 -7.54 26.26
CA ASP A 648 -30.70 -7.41 26.19
C ASP A 648 -31.23 -7.68 24.76
N LEU A 649 -30.34 -7.76 23.77
CA LEU A 649 -30.71 -7.97 22.37
C LEU A 649 -30.81 -9.44 22.00
N VAL A 650 -30.07 -10.32 22.66
CA VAL A 650 -30.08 -11.76 22.34
C VAL A 650 -31.26 -12.47 23.01
N SER A 651 -31.76 -13.54 22.40
CA SER A 651 -32.92 -14.30 22.90
C SER A 651 -32.58 -15.03 24.22
N GLU A 652 -33.43 -14.89 25.24
CA GLU A 652 -33.32 -15.67 26.49
C GLU A 652 -33.72 -17.15 26.27
N GLY A 653 -33.27 -18.03 27.17
CA GLY A 653 -33.72 -19.43 27.21
C GLY A 653 -33.34 -20.28 25.99
N VAL A 654 -32.08 -20.20 25.54
CA VAL A 654 -31.66 -20.89 24.31
C VAL A 654 -31.76 -22.40 24.43
N TYR A 655 -31.36 -23.01 25.55
CA TYR A 655 -31.41 -24.47 25.67
C TYR A 655 -32.86 -24.98 25.72
N GLU A 656 -33.77 -24.19 26.30
CA GLU A 656 -35.21 -24.45 26.26
C GLU A 656 -35.72 -24.41 24.80
N LEU A 657 -35.33 -23.39 24.03
CA LEU A 657 -35.62 -23.32 22.58
C LEU A 657 -35.04 -24.54 21.85
N LEU A 658 -33.79 -24.92 22.11
CA LEU A 658 -33.16 -26.07 21.44
C LEU A 658 -33.85 -27.38 21.82
N ALA A 659 -34.33 -27.53 23.06
CA ALA A 659 -35.06 -28.71 23.48
C ALA A 659 -36.46 -28.77 22.85
N GLU A 660 -37.14 -27.62 22.71
CA GLU A 660 -38.45 -27.53 22.11
C GLU A 660 -38.40 -27.76 20.59
N GLU A 661 -37.46 -27.13 19.89
CA GLU A 661 -37.42 -27.07 18.43
C GLU A 661 -36.75 -28.28 17.77
N ARG A 662 -35.98 -29.07 18.54
CA ARG A 662 -35.32 -30.28 18.05
C ARG A 662 -36.34 -31.29 17.51
N ASN A 663 -36.01 -31.92 16.39
CA ASN A 663 -36.82 -32.90 15.66
C ASN A 663 -38.16 -32.37 15.12
N LYS A 664 -38.43 -31.05 15.15
CA LYS A 664 -39.66 -30.48 14.55
C LYS A 664 -39.58 -30.40 13.03
N ILE A 665 -38.37 -30.28 12.48
CA ILE A 665 -38.12 -30.20 11.04
C ILE A 665 -37.62 -31.56 10.54
N SER A 666 -38.23 -32.09 9.49
CA SER A 666 -37.86 -33.36 8.84
C SER A 666 -36.44 -33.37 8.27
N GLU A 667 -35.91 -34.56 7.94
CA GLU A 667 -34.63 -34.68 7.22
C GLU A 667 -34.64 -33.86 5.91
N ASN A 668 -33.55 -33.14 5.69
CA ASN A 668 -33.27 -32.40 4.46
C ASN A 668 -32.00 -32.95 3.80
N HIS A 669 -31.75 -32.57 2.55
CA HIS A 669 -30.62 -33.11 1.78
C HIS A 669 -29.22 -32.62 2.24
N TYR A 670 -29.16 -31.64 3.14
CA TYR A 670 -27.92 -31.00 3.60
C TYR A 670 -27.43 -31.54 4.95
N GLY A 671 -28.26 -32.30 5.68
CA GLY A 671 -27.86 -33.01 6.89
C GLY A 671 -27.79 -32.16 8.16
N TYR A 672 -28.33 -30.94 8.15
CA TYR A 672 -28.57 -30.15 9.36
C TYR A 672 -29.73 -29.13 9.19
N ASN A 673 -30.36 -28.73 10.30
CA ASN A 673 -31.39 -27.67 10.37
C ASN A 673 -30.84 -26.45 11.13
N ILE A 674 -31.29 -25.25 10.75
CA ILE A 674 -30.97 -24.02 11.49
C ILE A 674 -32.05 -23.81 12.55
N LEU A 675 -31.74 -24.09 13.82
CA LEU A 675 -32.65 -23.82 14.93
C LEU A 675 -32.59 -22.35 15.36
N LEU A 676 -31.40 -21.76 15.31
CA LEU A 676 -31.18 -20.35 15.65
C LEU A 676 -30.02 -19.79 14.83
N ASP A 677 -30.22 -18.62 14.24
CA ASP A 677 -29.16 -17.76 13.70
C ASP A 677 -29.48 -16.30 14.04
N GLU A 678 -28.93 -15.83 15.15
CA GLU A 678 -29.25 -14.54 15.76
C GLU A 678 -28.01 -13.64 15.78
N VAL A 679 -28.16 -12.43 15.23
CA VAL A 679 -27.17 -11.37 15.26
C VAL A 679 -27.70 -10.19 16.06
N ALA A 680 -26.85 -9.67 16.94
CA ALA A 680 -27.05 -8.45 17.71
C ALA A 680 -25.88 -7.48 17.49
N VAL A 681 -26.18 -6.24 17.14
CA VAL A 681 -25.20 -5.18 16.89
C VAL A 681 -25.51 -3.97 17.76
N HIS A 682 -24.49 -3.38 18.37
CA HIS A 682 -24.59 -2.13 19.13
C HIS A 682 -23.58 -1.13 18.58
N LEU A 683 -24.05 -0.14 17.81
CA LEU A 683 -23.21 0.93 17.28
C LEU A 683 -22.94 1.98 18.35
N PHE A 684 -21.70 2.46 18.44
CA PHE A 684 -21.33 3.52 19.37
C PHE A 684 -21.40 4.90 18.71
N GLU A 685 -21.79 5.92 19.47
CA GLU A 685 -21.91 7.30 18.96
C GLU A 685 -20.57 7.88 18.51
N GLU A 686 -19.48 7.55 19.19
CA GLU A 686 -18.15 8.04 18.82
C GLU A 686 -17.53 7.28 17.62
N GLY A 687 -18.10 6.14 17.23
CA GLY A 687 -17.65 5.26 16.14
C GLY A 687 -17.34 3.83 16.58
N GLY A 688 -17.43 2.89 15.64
CA GLY A 688 -17.34 1.44 15.90
C GLY A 688 -18.58 0.86 16.58
N GLY A 689 -18.45 -0.35 17.13
CA GLY A 689 -19.54 -1.04 17.80
C GLY A 689 -19.16 -2.39 18.39
N LYS A 690 -20.16 -3.06 18.96
CA LYS A 690 -20.11 -4.48 19.35
C LYS A 690 -20.98 -5.30 18.43
N TYR A 691 -20.50 -6.49 18.11
CA TYR A 691 -21.18 -7.49 17.32
C TYR A 691 -21.25 -8.78 18.11
N ARG A 692 -22.42 -9.41 18.20
CA ARG A 692 -22.61 -10.71 18.82
C ARG A 692 -23.46 -11.57 17.91
N PHE A 693 -23.03 -12.82 17.67
CA PHE A 693 -23.81 -13.79 16.91
C PHE A 693 -23.94 -15.09 17.68
N ARG A 694 -25.09 -15.75 17.48
CA ARG A 694 -25.48 -16.99 18.13
C ARG A 694 -26.08 -17.93 17.11
N MET A 695 -25.51 -19.12 17.03
CA MET A 695 -25.90 -20.12 16.04
C MET A 695 -26.20 -21.44 16.71
N ALA A 696 -27.29 -22.09 16.31
CA ALA A 696 -27.63 -23.43 16.74
C ALA A 696 -28.05 -24.29 15.55
N TYR A 697 -27.27 -25.34 15.27
CA TYR A 697 -27.48 -26.24 14.14
C TYR A 697 -27.77 -27.65 14.61
N GLU A 698 -28.97 -28.16 14.34
CA GLU A 698 -29.33 -29.54 14.61
C GLU A 698 -28.78 -30.45 13.50
N ILE A 699 -27.97 -31.42 13.85
CA ILE A 699 -27.40 -32.39 12.90
C ILE A 699 -28.46 -33.43 12.56
N THR A 700 -28.86 -33.53 11.29
CA THR A 700 -29.88 -34.48 10.82
C THR A 700 -29.31 -35.59 9.94
N GLY A 701 -28.05 -35.50 9.51
CA GLY A 701 -27.40 -36.52 8.69
C GLY A 701 -25.87 -36.39 8.64
N GLN A 702 -25.23 -37.31 7.90
CA GLN A 702 -23.77 -37.40 7.79
C GLN A 702 -23.13 -36.11 7.25
N ASN A 703 -23.76 -35.47 6.26
CA ASN A 703 -23.28 -34.20 5.69
C ASN A 703 -23.16 -33.08 6.74
N GLY A 704 -24.07 -33.04 7.72
CA GLY A 704 -23.99 -32.09 8.83
C GLY A 704 -22.81 -32.37 9.76
N ILE A 705 -22.52 -33.65 10.04
CA ILE A 705 -21.33 -34.05 10.80
C ILE A 705 -20.06 -33.59 10.05
N ASP A 706 -19.99 -33.85 8.74
CA ASP A 706 -18.82 -33.47 7.96
C ASP A 706 -18.61 -31.96 7.88
N THR A 707 -19.71 -31.18 7.94
CA THR A 707 -19.69 -29.71 7.96
C THR A 707 -19.22 -29.16 9.31
N PHE A 708 -19.65 -29.74 10.44
CA PHE A 708 -19.47 -29.14 11.76
C PHE A 708 -18.47 -29.85 12.67
N LYS A 709 -17.98 -31.06 12.34
CA LYS A 709 -16.97 -31.75 13.17
C LYS A 709 -15.71 -30.90 13.39
N GLU A 710 -15.35 -30.10 12.39
CA GLU A 710 -14.29 -29.10 12.41
C GLU A 710 -14.87 -27.81 11.83
N TYR A 711 -15.00 -26.77 12.63
CA TYR A 711 -15.66 -25.53 12.23
C TYR A 711 -14.81 -24.31 12.58
N ASN A 712 -14.61 -23.42 11.61
CA ASN A 712 -13.95 -22.13 11.82
C ASN A 712 -15.00 -21.01 11.84
N ILE A 713 -15.05 -20.24 12.94
CA ILE A 713 -16.05 -19.16 13.10
C ILE A 713 -15.74 -17.88 12.29
N GLY A 714 -14.65 -17.86 11.51
CA GLY A 714 -14.32 -16.76 10.60
C GLY A 714 -13.77 -15.49 11.25
N LEU A 715 -13.45 -15.53 12.55
CA LEU A 715 -12.96 -14.36 13.28
C LEU A 715 -11.43 -14.33 13.41
N THR A 716 -10.88 -13.12 13.44
CA THR A 716 -9.48 -12.85 13.77
C THR A 716 -9.39 -11.75 14.82
N GLY A 717 -8.28 -11.64 15.55
CA GLY A 717 -8.11 -10.64 16.61
C GLY A 717 -8.79 -11.02 17.93
N SER A 718 -9.24 -10.01 18.68
CA SER A 718 -9.84 -10.19 20.01
C SER A 718 -11.36 -10.37 19.92
N PHE A 719 -11.83 -11.55 20.30
CA PHE A 719 -13.24 -11.91 20.41
C PHE A 719 -13.45 -12.79 21.66
N THR A 720 -14.67 -12.82 22.15
CA THR A 720 -15.09 -13.66 23.28
C THR A 720 -16.04 -14.73 22.76
N VAL A 721 -15.75 -16.00 23.03
CA VAL A 721 -16.70 -17.10 22.80
C VAL A 721 -17.33 -17.44 24.15
N HIS A 722 -18.62 -17.14 24.29
CA HIS A 722 -19.40 -17.45 25.49
C HIS A 722 -19.72 -18.95 25.56
N ASN A 723 -20.10 -19.54 24.41
CA ASN A 723 -20.42 -20.96 24.28
C ASN A 723 -19.89 -21.53 22.97
N SER A 724 -19.40 -22.76 23.01
CA SER A 724 -19.04 -23.58 21.84
C SER A 724 -19.13 -25.05 22.23
N GLU A 725 -20.28 -25.68 22.00
CA GLU A 725 -20.57 -27.01 22.53
C GLU A 725 -21.58 -27.81 21.70
N ILE A 726 -21.60 -29.12 21.94
CA ILE A 726 -22.61 -30.06 21.47
C ILE A 726 -23.68 -30.20 22.56
N VAL A 727 -24.94 -29.96 22.20
CA VAL A 727 -26.09 -30.27 23.04
C VAL A 727 -26.64 -31.65 22.65
N LYS A 728 -26.36 -32.66 23.46
CA LYS A 728 -26.80 -34.04 23.26
C LYS A 728 -28.31 -34.20 23.43
N LYS A 729 -28.85 -35.33 22.95
CA LYS A 729 -30.29 -35.65 23.03
C LYS A 729 -30.83 -35.75 24.45
N ASP A 730 -29.99 -36.16 25.40
CA ASP A 730 -30.32 -36.23 26.83
C ASP A 730 -30.15 -34.89 27.56
N GLY A 731 -29.78 -33.82 26.82
CA GLY A 731 -29.50 -32.49 27.36
C GLY A 731 -28.08 -32.31 27.90
N SER A 732 -27.23 -33.34 27.88
CA SER A 732 -25.83 -33.18 28.28
C SER A 732 -25.05 -32.30 27.30
N LEU A 733 -24.09 -31.53 27.82
CA LEU A 733 -23.27 -30.60 27.07
C LEU A 733 -21.86 -31.16 26.91
N VAL A 734 -21.35 -31.17 25.68
CA VAL A 734 -19.97 -31.56 25.37
C VAL A 734 -19.27 -30.35 24.75
N PRO A 735 -18.37 -29.66 25.47
CA PRO A 735 -17.62 -28.53 24.93
C PRO A 735 -16.78 -28.92 23.71
N ALA A 736 -16.63 -27.99 22.77
CA ALA A 736 -15.69 -28.13 21.67
C ALA A 736 -14.25 -27.88 22.11
N ASP A 737 -13.30 -28.60 21.52
CA ASP A 737 -11.89 -28.23 21.59
C ASP A 737 -11.65 -26.97 20.75
N ARG A 738 -10.92 -26.00 21.29
CA ARG A 738 -10.76 -24.68 20.67
C ARG A 738 -9.31 -24.26 20.52
N SER A 739 -8.95 -23.80 19.32
CA SER A 739 -7.70 -23.10 19.03
C SER A 739 -7.96 -21.87 18.18
N GLY A 740 -7.97 -20.69 18.82
CA GLY A 740 -8.38 -19.43 18.18
C GLY A 740 -9.84 -19.50 17.71
N ALA A 741 -10.06 -19.27 16.42
CA ALA A 741 -11.37 -19.36 15.77
C ALA A 741 -11.74 -20.77 15.29
N ASN A 742 -10.85 -21.76 15.44
CA ASN A 742 -11.11 -23.15 15.07
C ASN A 742 -11.72 -23.92 16.24
N LEU A 743 -12.81 -24.64 15.97
CA LEU A 743 -13.57 -25.46 16.90
C LEU A 743 -13.59 -26.91 16.39
N VAL A 744 -13.37 -27.87 17.28
CA VAL A 744 -13.47 -29.31 16.99
C VAL A 744 -14.53 -29.92 17.92
N PHE A 745 -15.59 -30.47 17.33
CA PHE A 745 -16.72 -31.03 18.05
C PHE A 745 -16.60 -32.55 18.13
N GLU A 746 -15.86 -33.04 19.13
CA GLU A 746 -15.61 -34.47 19.31
C GLU A 746 -16.88 -35.27 19.62
N GLY A 747 -17.04 -36.41 18.92
CA GLY A 747 -18.19 -37.29 19.12
C GLY A 747 -19.53 -36.68 18.68
N LEU A 748 -19.52 -35.74 17.74
CA LEU A 748 -20.73 -35.20 17.11
C LEU A 748 -21.52 -36.30 16.38
N GLY A 749 -22.81 -36.45 16.69
CA GLY A 749 -23.68 -37.47 16.12
C GLY A 749 -25.00 -36.92 15.58
N ILE A 750 -25.72 -37.77 14.84
CA ILE A 750 -27.05 -37.42 14.29
C ILE A 750 -28.05 -37.20 15.42
N GLY A 751 -28.71 -36.05 15.37
CA GLY A 751 -29.69 -35.51 16.31
C GLY A 751 -29.06 -34.74 17.48
N ASP A 752 -27.76 -34.50 17.47
CA ASP A 752 -27.10 -33.51 18.33
C ASP A 752 -27.28 -32.09 17.78
N VAL A 753 -27.10 -31.07 18.63
CA VAL A 753 -27.12 -29.66 18.20
C VAL A 753 -25.75 -29.03 18.47
N VAL A 754 -25.18 -28.37 17.48
CA VAL A 754 -23.99 -27.53 17.63
C VAL A 754 -24.44 -26.13 18.03
N TYR A 755 -24.02 -25.64 19.20
CA TYR A 755 -24.34 -24.30 19.69
C TYR A 755 -23.07 -23.45 19.85
N ILE A 756 -23.07 -22.27 19.24
CA ILE A 756 -21.97 -21.29 19.28
C ILE A 756 -22.53 -19.92 19.63
N ASP A 757 -21.89 -19.22 20.58
CA ASP A 757 -22.21 -17.84 20.97
C ASP A 757 -20.90 -17.05 21.07
N CYS A 758 -20.76 -16.03 20.23
CA CYS A 758 -19.54 -15.25 20.13
C CYS A 758 -19.82 -13.75 20.01
N GLU A 759 -18.99 -12.94 20.65
CA GLU A 759 -18.99 -11.49 20.55
C GLU A 759 -17.60 -10.93 20.20
N TYR A 760 -17.58 -9.80 19.51
CA TYR A 760 -16.37 -9.02 19.25
C TYR A 760 -16.68 -7.52 19.15
N ILE A 761 -15.63 -6.69 19.29
CA ILE A 761 -15.70 -5.24 19.08
C ILE A 761 -15.11 -4.94 17.71
N PHE A 762 -15.79 -4.09 16.96
CA PHE A 762 -15.29 -3.60 15.68
C PHE A 762 -15.14 -2.08 15.71
N SER A 763 -14.17 -1.59 14.94
CA SER A 763 -13.95 -0.17 14.71
C SER A 763 -13.26 0.00 13.37
N GLU A 764 -13.60 1.06 12.67
CA GLU A 764 -12.98 1.47 11.42
C GLU A 764 -11.96 2.59 11.69
N TYR A 765 -11.18 2.98 10.68
CA TYR A 765 -10.21 4.07 10.76
C TYR A 765 -10.35 5.04 9.58
N GLY A 766 -9.68 6.20 9.68
CA GLY A 766 -9.72 7.23 8.65
C GLY A 766 -11.14 7.76 8.41
N ARG A 767 -11.47 8.06 7.15
CA ARG A 767 -12.74 8.66 6.73
C ARG A 767 -13.99 7.89 7.16
N PHE A 768 -13.86 6.58 7.34
CA PHE A 768 -14.96 5.67 7.68
C PHE A 768 -14.97 5.25 9.15
N TYR A 769 -14.19 5.88 10.04
CA TYR A 769 -14.08 5.47 11.45
C TYR A 769 -15.41 5.41 12.23
N LYS A 770 -16.42 6.16 11.77
CA LYS A 770 -17.79 6.17 12.29
C LYS A 770 -18.79 5.37 11.47
N ASP A 771 -18.36 4.84 10.33
CA ASP A 771 -19.25 4.14 9.42
C ASP A 771 -19.37 2.66 9.75
N PHE A 772 -20.56 2.12 9.52
CA PHE A 772 -20.92 0.73 9.66
C PHE A 772 -21.50 0.21 8.34
N ILE A 773 -21.01 -0.95 7.91
CA ILE A 773 -21.45 -1.66 6.71
C ILE A 773 -21.62 -3.12 7.10
N ASP A 774 -22.75 -3.71 6.75
CA ASP A 774 -22.99 -5.14 6.98
C ASP A 774 -23.95 -5.75 5.96
N THR A 775 -23.94 -7.07 5.84
CA THR A 775 -24.84 -7.85 4.99
C THR A 775 -25.19 -9.16 5.68
N PHE A 776 -26.48 -9.44 5.84
CA PHE A 776 -26.99 -10.61 6.55
C PHE A 776 -28.04 -11.35 5.71
N GLN A 777 -27.84 -12.64 5.47
CA GLN A 777 -28.78 -13.49 4.73
C GLN A 777 -29.83 -14.04 5.70
N ILE A 778 -31.12 -13.77 5.44
CA ILE A 778 -32.24 -14.04 6.38
C ILE A 778 -33.08 -15.25 5.96
N ASP A 779 -32.82 -15.89 4.82
CA ASP A 779 -33.32 -17.25 4.55
C ASP A 779 -32.24 -18.11 3.88
N ALA A 780 -32.50 -19.41 3.75
CA ALA A 780 -31.52 -20.36 3.24
C ALA A 780 -32.18 -21.49 2.44
N SER A 781 -31.35 -22.26 1.73
CA SER A 781 -31.68 -23.61 1.24
C SER A 781 -31.91 -24.63 2.36
N HIS A 782 -31.71 -24.24 3.61
CA HIS A 782 -31.94 -25.05 4.80
C HIS A 782 -33.24 -24.60 5.46
N PRO A 783 -34.04 -25.52 6.03
CA PRO A 783 -35.13 -25.15 6.91
C PRO A 783 -34.62 -24.31 8.08
N VAL A 784 -35.37 -23.25 8.42
CA VAL A 784 -34.98 -22.35 9.52
C VAL A 784 -36.13 -22.13 10.49
N VAL A 785 -35.86 -22.40 11.77
CA VAL A 785 -36.80 -22.09 12.85
C VAL A 785 -36.79 -20.61 13.18
N LYS A 786 -35.61 -20.02 13.40
CA LYS A 786 -35.49 -18.60 13.75
C LYS A 786 -34.19 -17.99 13.24
N GLN A 787 -34.30 -16.91 12.46
CA GLN A 787 -33.20 -15.98 12.22
C GLN A 787 -33.60 -14.59 12.67
N SER A 788 -32.66 -13.84 13.24
CA SER A 788 -32.92 -12.44 13.55
C SER A 788 -31.67 -11.58 13.49
N TYR A 789 -31.84 -10.36 13.00
CA TYR A 789 -30.84 -9.31 13.04
C TYR A 789 -31.37 -8.14 13.85
N LYS A 790 -30.68 -7.76 14.92
CA LYS A 790 -31.08 -6.67 15.80
C LYS A 790 -29.94 -5.66 15.92
N ILE A 791 -30.24 -4.39 15.74
CA ILE A 791 -29.22 -3.33 15.81
C ILE A 791 -29.69 -2.15 16.68
N LEU A 792 -28.85 -1.79 17.65
CA LEU A 792 -28.93 -0.54 18.40
C LEU A 792 -28.13 0.54 17.68
N VAL A 793 -28.81 1.59 17.24
CA VAL A 793 -28.24 2.71 16.50
C VAL A 793 -28.41 3.99 17.32
N PRO A 794 -27.34 4.78 17.56
CA PRO A 794 -27.46 6.10 18.17
C PRO A 794 -28.45 6.99 17.41
N ASN A 795 -29.25 7.79 18.12
CA ASN A 795 -30.21 8.70 17.48
C ASN A 795 -29.55 9.74 16.55
N SER A 796 -28.25 10.01 16.73
CA SER A 796 -27.43 10.89 15.90
C SER A 796 -26.94 10.24 14.59
N ILE A 797 -27.07 8.92 14.43
CA ILE A 797 -26.59 8.18 13.26
C ILE A 797 -27.76 7.81 12.32
N SER A 798 -27.59 8.17 11.04
CA SER A 798 -28.47 7.71 9.96
C SER A 798 -27.99 6.36 9.44
N LEU A 799 -28.85 5.35 9.49
CA LEU A 799 -28.59 4.00 8.98
C LEU A 799 -29.48 3.77 7.76
N GLY A 800 -28.88 3.57 6.60
CA GLY A 800 -29.55 3.04 5.43
C GLY A 800 -29.62 1.51 5.52
N TYR A 801 -30.76 0.94 5.16
CA TYR A 801 -30.90 -0.52 5.04
C TYR A 801 -31.80 -0.88 3.86
N LYS A 802 -31.58 -2.06 3.29
CA LYS A 802 -32.37 -2.58 2.17
C LYS A 802 -32.43 -4.10 2.22
N VAL A 803 -33.63 -4.65 2.14
CA VAL A 803 -33.84 -6.08 1.94
C VAL A 803 -33.99 -6.33 0.43
N VAL A 804 -33.22 -7.29 -0.10
CA VAL A 804 -33.32 -7.75 -1.49
C VAL A 804 -33.86 -9.19 -1.55
N ASN A 805 -34.29 -9.60 -2.74
CA ASN A 805 -34.81 -10.95 -3.03
C ASN A 805 -36.03 -11.38 -2.19
N GLY A 806 -36.79 -10.39 -1.71
CA GLY A 806 -38.02 -10.58 -0.98
C GLY A 806 -38.33 -9.38 -0.10
N SER A 807 -39.26 -9.55 0.82
CA SER A 807 -39.63 -8.54 1.81
C SER A 807 -39.47 -9.08 3.22
N LEU A 808 -38.96 -8.24 4.11
CA LEU A 808 -38.94 -8.49 5.54
C LEU A 808 -39.18 -7.17 6.25
N LYS A 809 -40.22 -7.11 7.08
CA LYS A 809 -40.59 -5.87 7.76
C LYS A 809 -39.71 -5.67 8.99
N GLU A 810 -39.21 -4.46 9.16
CA GLU A 810 -38.49 -4.05 10.35
C GLU A 810 -39.45 -3.72 11.50
N HIS A 811 -39.01 -3.98 12.73
CA HIS A 811 -39.64 -3.51 13.95
C HIS A 811 -38.69 -2.52 14.62
N THR A 812 -39.15 -1.27 14.78
CA THR A 812 -38.34 -0.21 15.44
C THR A 812 -38.94 0.15 16.78
N LYS A 813 -38.11 0.23 17.82
CA LYS A 813 -38.49 0.70 19.16
C LYS A 813 -37.44 1.67 19.73
N LYS A 814 -37.89 2.61 20.57
CA LYS A 814 -36.98 3.52 21.28
C LYS A 814 -36.24 2.76 22.38
N TYR A 815 -34.93 2.98 22.50
CA TYR A 815 -34.09 2.39 23.53
C TYR A 815 -33.15 3.48 24.09
N GLY A 816 -33.64 4.30 25.02
CA GLY A 816 -32.86 5.43 25.57
C GLY A 816 -32.42 6.43 24.49
N ASP A 817 -31.11 6.66 24.39
CA ASP A 817 -30.44 7.51 23.39
C ASP A 817 -30.21 6.79 22.04
N TYR A 818 -30.72 5.57 21.93
CA TYR A 818 -30.64 4.72 20.75
C TYR A 818 -32.04 4.41 20.20
N LYS A 819 -32.08 3.97 18.95
CA LYS A 819 -33.19 3.24 18.35
C LYS A 819 -32.76 1.79 18.16
N LEU A 820 -33.63 0.86 18.52
CA LEU A 820 -33.46 -0.57 18.25
C LEU A 820 -34.28 -0.92 17.01
N ILE A 821 -33.63 -1.46 16.00
CA ILE A 821 -34.25 -1.94 14.75
C ILE A 821 -34.04 -3.45 14.67
N GLU A 822 -35.12 -4.19 14.43
CA GLU A 822 -35.14 -5.65 14.46
C GLU A 822 -35.76 -6.20 13.18
N TRP A 823 -35.10 -7.20 12.61
CA TRP A 823 -35.61 -8.05 11.54
C TRP A 823 -35.62 -9.48 12.03
N THR A 824 -36.78 -10.13 12.00
CA THR A 824 -36.92 -11.51 12.48
C THR A 824 -37.69 -12.33 11.45
N LEU A 825 -37.16 -13.50 11.13
CA LEU A 825 -37.83 -14.51 10.35
C LEU A 825 -38.00 -15.78 11.19
N GLU A 826 -39.24 -16.26 11.31
CA GLU A 826 -39.59 -17.45 12.08
C GLU A 826 -40.28 -18.49 11.19
N ASN A 827 -40.04 -19.77 11.49
CA ASN A 827 -40.65 -20.94 10.88
C ASN A 827 -40.68 -20.86 9.34
N ASN A 828 -39.55 -20.50 8.74
CA ASN A 828 -39.46 -20.33 7.31
C ASN A 828 -39.18 -21.67 6.64
N GLU A 829 -40.05 -22.05 5.71
CA GLU A 829 -39.85 -23.24 4.89
C GLU A 829 -38.56 -23.12 4.09
N SER A 830 -37.89 -24.27 3.91
CA SER A 830 -36.70 -24.38 3.09
C SER A 830 -36.98 -23.87 1.68
N LYS A 831 -36.06 -23.08 1.12
CA LYS A 831 -36.06 -22.82 -0.32
C LYS A 831 -35.87 -24.13 -1.09
N PRO A 832 -36.35 -24.20 -2.36
CA PRO A 832 -36.08 -25.34 -3.22
C PRO A 832 -34.59 -25.70 -3.26
N ARG A 833 -34.31 -26.99 -3.44
CA ARG A 833 -32.93 -27.49 -3.55
C ARG A 833 -32.17 -26.72 -4.63
N GLU A 834 -30.90 -26.43 -4.36
CA GLU A 834 -30.03 -25.76 -5.32
C GLU A 834 -29.91 -26.56 -6.62
N GLU A 835 -30.06 -25.87 -7.75
CA GLU A 835 -30.03 -26.43 -9.09
C GLU A 835 -28.74 -26.02 -9.81
N SER A 836 -28.21 -26.88 -10.69
CA SER A 836 -27.01 -26.54 -11.47
C SER A 836 -27.23 -25.26 -12.29
N TYR A 837 -26.26 -24.34 -12.27
CA TYR A 837 -26.32 -23.06 -12.98
C TYR A 837 -27.44 -22.11 -12.53
N MET A 838 -27.99 -22.25 -11.31
CA MET A 838 -28.84 -21.20 -10.75
C MET A 838 -28.04 -19.93 -10.40
N PRO A 839 -28.66 -18.74 -10.31
CA PRO A 839 -27.96 -17.54 -9.86
C PRO A 839 -27.32 -17.70 -8.47
N PRO A 840 -26.27 -16.92 -8.14
CA PRO A 840 -25.65 -16.94 -6.82
C PRO A 840 -26.65 -16.68 -5.68
N SER A 841 -26.32 -17.14 -4.47
CA SER A 841 -27.15 -16.99 -3.27
C SER A 841 -27.63 -15.55 -3.02
N SER A 842 -26.75 -14.58 -3.27
CA SER A 842 -27.02 -13.14 -3.11
C SER A 842 -28.09 -12.58 -4.05
N ASP A 843 -28.44 -13.29 -5.13
CA ASP A 843 -29.52 -12.92 -6.08
C ASP A 843 -30.81 -13.70 -5.81
N VAL A 844 -30.76 -14.75 -4.97
CA VAL A 844 -31.87 -15.70 -4.75
C VAL A 844 -32.44 -15.60 -3.34
N TYR A 845 -31.58 -15.60 -2.32
CA TYR A 845 -31.97 -15.60 -0.92
C TYR A 845 -32.21 -14.18 -0.41
N ARG A 846 -33.16 -14.03 0.52
CA ARG A 846 -33.45 -12.75 1.16
C ARG A 846 -32.22 -12.28 1.91
N THR A 847 -31.76 -11.09 1.57
CA THR A 847 -30.55 -10.51 2.17
C THR A 847 -30.82 -9.09 2.64
N LEU A 848 -30.46 -8.80 3.88
CA LEU A 848 -30.47 -7.47 4.47
C LEU A 848 -29.09 -6.83 4.27
N HIS A 849 -29.06 -5.68 3.61
CA HIS A 849 -27.89 -4.83 3.50
C HIS A 849 -28.04 -3.62 4.41
N LEU A 850 -26.97 -3.24 5.08
CA LEU A 850 -26.92 -2.12 6.03
C LEU A 850 -25.70 -1.24 5.69
N SER A 851 -25.89 0.08 5.70
CA SER A 851 -24.79 1.03 5.53
C SER A 851 -25.12 2.38 6.16
N THR A 852 -24.17 2.96 6.89
CA THR A 852 -24.23 4.38 7.31
C THR A 852 -23.56 5.32 6.30
N VAL A 853 -22.85 4.76 5.32
CA VAL A 853 -22.20 5.55 4.27
C VAL A 853 -23.27 6.21 3.42
N LYS A 854 -23.21 7.53 3.35
CA LYS A 854 -24.25 8.37 2.76
C LYS A 854 -24.58 8.01 1.31
N ASP A 855 -23.57 7.92 0.46
CA ASP A 855 -23.71 7.69 -0.98
C ASP A 855 -22.40 7.15 -1.59
N TRP A 856 -22.48 6.64 -2.82
CA TRP A 856 -21.33 6.06 -3.55
C TRP A 856 -20.24 7.08 -3.87
N SER A 857 -20.55 8.38 -3.92
CA SER A 857 -19.58 9.44 -4.14
C SER A 857 -18.58 9.55 -2.98
N VAL A 858 -18.98 9.18 -1.76
CA VAL A 858 -18.06 9.10 -0.61
C VAL A 858 -16.97 8.05 -0.87
N ILE A 859 -17.37 6.86 -1.35
CA ILE A 859 -16.44 5.76 -1.67
C ILE A 859 -15.55 6.14 -2.86
N ALA A 860 -16.15 6.66 -3.94
CA ALA A 860 -15.42 7.02 -5.16
C ALA A 860 -14.38 8.13 -4.91
N ASN A 861 -14.75 9.18 -4.15
CA ASN A 861 -13.82 10.26 -3.81
C ASN A 861 -12.74 9.80 -2.83
N TRP A 862 -13.08 8.96 -1.85
CA TRP A 862 -12.08 8.36 -0.95
C TRP A 862 -11.05 7.54 -1.73
N TYR A 863 -11.50 6.66 -2.62
CA TYR A 863 -10.57 5.84 -3.40
C TYR A 863 -9.76 6.69 -4.39
N SER A 864 -10.37 7.74 -4.99
CA SER A 864 -9.67 8.73 -5.82
C SER A 864 -8.52 9.42 -5.07
N ASP A 865 -8.78 9.89 -3.84
CA ASP A 865 -7.77 10.51 -2.99
C ASP A 865 -6.64 9.52 -2.65
N LEU A 866 -7.00 8.27 -2.36
CA LEU A 866 -6.08 7.18 -2.00
C LEU A 866 -5.08 6.84 -3.12
N VAL A 867 -5.57 6.73 -4.36
CA VAL A 867 -4.74 6.30 -5.50
C VAL A 867 -3.94 7.46 -6.10
N ARG A 868 -4.45 8.69 -6.08
CA ARG A 868 -3.81 9.84 -6.73
C ARG A 868 -2.40 10.12 -6.22
N SER A 869 -2.16 9.96 -4.92
CA SER A 869 -0.83 10.16 -4.32
C SER A 869 0.22 9.17 -4.83
N THR A 870 -0.20 8.03 -5.36
CA THR A 870 0.71 6.97 -5.86
C THR A 870 1.04 7.12 -7.35
N MET A 871 0.22 7.83 -8.12
CA MET A 871 0.29 7.95 -9.59
C MET A 871 1.36 8.96 -10.03
N GLU A 872 2.58 8.77 -9.53
CA GLU A 872 3.69 9.68 -9.74
C GLU A 872 4.40 9.42 -11.08
N ILE A 873 4.66 10.51 -11.84
CA ILE A 873 5.46 10.50 -13.06
C ILE A 873 6.91 10.88 -12.71
N ASN A 874 7.78 9.89 -12.59
CA ASN A 874 9.23 10.09 -12.43
C ASN A 874 10.02 9.69 -13.69
N ASP A 875 11.35 9.69 -13.59
CA ASP A 875 12.25 9.37 -14.71
C ASP A 875 12.02 7.96 -15.29
N VAL A 876 11.67 6.98 -14.45
CA VAL A 876 11.39 5.59 -14.91
C VAL A 876 10.13 5.57 -15.77
N VAL A 877 9.05 6.17 -15.27
CA VAL A 877 7.77 6.25 -16.00
C VAL A 877 7.95 7.04 -17.30
N SER A 878 8.68 8.16 -17.26
CA SER A 878 8.97 9.00 -18.42
C SER A 878 9.81 8.26 -19.48
N GLN A 879 10.77 7.44 -19.05
CA GLN A 879 11.59 6.62 -19.95
C GLN A 879 10.74 5.51 -20.60
N THR A 880 9.94 4.79 -19.81
CA THR A 880 9.01 3.79 -20.33
C THR A 880 8.02 4.42 -21.32
N PHE A 881 7.49 5.60 -21.04
CA PHE A 881 6.60 6.29 -21.97
C PHE A 881 7.28 6.59 -23.32
N LYS A 882 8.56 6.98 -23.32
CA LYS A 882 9.36 7.16 -24.53
C LYS A 882 9.65 5.83 -25.26
N GLU A 883 9.79 4.72 -24.53
CA GLU A 883 9.93 3.38 -25.12
C GLU A 883 8.64 2.94 -25.84
N ILE A 884 7.48 3.28 -25.29
CA ILE A 884 6.16 2.99 -25.90
C ILE A 884 5.94 3.88 -27.14
N PHE A 885 6.35 5.15 -27.05
CA PHE A 885 6.14 6.16 -28.09
C PHE A 885 7.45 6.80 -28.59
N PRO A 886 8.36 6.04 -29.23
CA PRO A 886 9.69 6.54 -29.63
C PRO A 886 9.62 7.67 -30.67
N ASN A 887 8.57 7.71 -31.48
CA ASN A 887 8.31 8.73 -32.50
C ASN A 887 7.23 9.75 -32.06
N GLY A 888 6.90 9.79 -30.76
CA GLY A 888 5.76 10.54 -30.23
C GLY A 888 4.41 9.85 -30.43
N TYR A 889 3.38 10.34 -29.75
CA TYR A 889 2.02 9.75 -29.75
C TYR A 889 0.98 10.56 -30.53
N LYS A 890 1.23 11.85 -30.82
CA LYS A 890 0.24 12.76 -31.41
C LYS A 890 -0.26 12.35 -32.80
N GLY A 891 0.55 11.63 -33.58
CA GLY A 891 0.18 11.11 -34.90
C GLY A 891 -0.64 9.81 -34.87
N LEU A 892 -0.87 9.24 -33.69
CA LEU A 892 -1.65 8.02 -33.49
C LEU A 892 -3.08 8.37 -33.06
N THR A 893 -4.03 7.51 -33.44
CA THR A 893 -5.40 7.55 -32.92
C THR A 893 -5.43 7.20 -31.43
N GLU A 894 -6.50 7.60 -30.72
CA GLU A 894 -6.69 7.26 -29.30
C GLU A 894 -6.63 5.74 -29.08
N LYS A 895 -7.25 4.96 -29.98
CA LYS A 895 -7.22 3.51 -29.96
C LYS A 895 -5.80 2.95 -30.08
N GLU A 896 -5.01 3.42 -31.05
CA GLU A 896 -3.62 2.97 -31.23
C GLU A 896 -2.74 3.33 -30.02
N ARG A 897 -2.99 4.48 -29.37
CA ARG A 897 -2.27 4.85 -28.14
C ARG A 897 -2.61 3.88 -27.01
N ALA A 898 -3.90 3.60 -26.79
CA ALA A 898 -4.36 2.67 -25.76
C ALA A 898 -3.83 1.24 -26.01
N GLU A 899 -3.88 0.76 -27.25
CA GLU A 899 -3.40 -0.57 -27.64
C GLU A 899 -1.89 -0.72 -27.45
N ARG A 900 -1.09 0.32 -27.73
CA ARG A 900 0.36 0.29 -27.49
C ARG A 900 0.72 0.23 -26.01
N ILE A 901 0.00 0.98 -25.16
CA ILE A 901 0.17 0.91 -23.71
C ILE A 901 -0.19 -0.50 -23.22
N TYR A 902 -1.35 -1.01 -23.64
CA TYR A 902 -1.81 -2.37 -23.32
C TYR A 902 -0.77 -3.42 -23.70
N ALA A 903 -0.30 -3.40 -24.95
CA ALA A 903 0.68 -4.35 -25.47
C ALA A 903 2.04 -4.26 -24.76
N TYR A 904 2.47 -3.07 -24.32
CA TYR A 904 3.68 -2.94 -23.51
C TYR A 904 3.49 -3.62 -22.15
N MET A 905 2.37 -3.37 -21.49
CA MET A 905 2.10 -3.92 -20.16
C MET A 905 2.02 -5.45 -20.19
N THR A 906 1.25 -6.03 -21.09
CA THR A 906 1.10 -7.48 -21.20
C THR A 906 2.39 -8.19 -21.60
N ALA A 907 3.29 -7.53 -22.35
CA ALA A 907 4.58 -8.09 -22.73
C ALA A 907 5.65 -7.99 -21.63
N ASN A 908 5.54 -7.03 -20.69
CA ASN A 908 6.63 -6.70 -19.77
C ASN A 908 6.30 -6.91 -18.29
N LEU A 909 5.04 -7.07 -17.92
CA LEU A 909 4.58 -7.17 -16.54
C LEU A 909 3.96 -8.54 -16.25
N ASN A 910 4.01 -8.98 -14.99
CA ASN A 910 3.43 -10.23 -14.54
C ASN A 910 2.52 -9.99 -13.33
N TYR A 911 1.32 -10.57 -13.37
CA TYR A 911 0.36 -10.46 -12.29
C TYR A 911 0.83 -11.24 -11.05
N SER A 912 0.65 -10.66 -9.88
CA SER A 912 0.89 -11.31 -8.59
C SER A 912 -0.08 -10.75 -7.57
N HIS A 913 -0.77 -11.61 -6.82
CA HIS A 913 -1.67 -11.20 -5.74
C HIS A 913 -1.24 -11.88 -4.43
N VAL A 914 -0.44 -11.17 -3.62
CA VAL A 914 0.10 -11.68 -2.36
C VAL A 914 -0.06 -10.63 -1.26
N SER A 915 -0.88 -10.93 -0.25
CA SER A 915 -1.36 -9.99 0.77
C SER A 915 -0.27 -9.28 1.58
N PHE A 916 0.91 -9.89 1.79
CA PHE A 916 2.02 -9.21 2.49
C PHE A 916 2.82 -8.25 1.59
N ARG A 917 2.70 -8.36 0.27
CA ARG A 917 3.38 -7.48 -0.71
C ARG A 917 2.49 -6.32 -1.16
N GLN A 918 1.17 -6.49 -1.09
CA GLN A 918 0.18 -5.61 -1.70
C GLN A 918 -0.89 -5.22 -0.68
N SER A 919 -1.20 -3.92 -0.63
CA SER A 919 -2.32 -3.42 0.18
C SER A 919 -3.66 -3.88 -0.41
N GLY A 920 -4.71 -3.98 0.40
CA GLY A 920 -6.06 -4.25 -0.11
C GLY A 920 -6.62 -3.12 -0.99
N TYR A 921 -6.19 -1.88 -0.74
CA TYR A 921 -6.75 -0.68 -1.40
C TYR A 921 -5.73 0.18 -2.12
N VAL A 922 -4.49 0.25 -1.61
CA VAL A 922 -3.45 1.17 -2.10
C VAL A 922 -2.62 0.51 -3.20
N PRO A 923 -2.56 1.06 -4.42
CA PRO A 923 -1.65 0.56 -5.45
C PRO A 923 -0.20 0.93 -5.18
N GLN A 924 0.72 0.14 -5.71
CA GLN A 924 2.13 0.48 -5.85
C GLN A 924 2.29 1.69 -6.79
N THR A 925 3.38 2.45 -6.63
CA THR A 925 3.69 3.53 -7.57
C THR A 925 3.99 2.96 -8.97
N PRO A 926 3.62 3.65 -10.06
CA PRO A 926 3.89 3.22 -11.43
C PRO A 926 5.36 2.83 -11.67
N SER A 927 6.30 3.60 -11.10
CA SER A 927 7.72 3.31 -11.23
C SER A 927 8.14 2.00 -10.54
N LYS A 928 7.54 1.65 -9.40
CA LYS A 928 7.81 0.39 -8.70
C LYS A 928 7.29 -0.78 -9.53
N THR A 929 6.05 -0.70 -10.02
CA THR A 929 5.44 -1.70 -10.90
C THR A 929 6.30 -1.96 -12.15
N LEU A 930 6.85 -0.90 -12.76
CA LEU A 930 7.75 -1.00 -13.92
C LEU A 930 9.12 -1.63 -13.57
N LYS A 931 9.73 -1.23 -12.44
CA LYS A 931 11.03 -1.77 -12.00
C LYS A 931 10.94 -3.25 -11.61
N THR A 932 9.90 -3.64 -10.86
CA THR A 932 9.71 -5.01 -10.37
C THR A 932 9.14 -5.93 -11.44
N LYS A 933 8.47 -5.38 -12.46
CA LYS A 933 7.69 -6.11 -13.46
C LYS A 933 6.58 -6.97 -12.85
N LEU A 934 6.12 -6.59 -11.67
CA LEU A 934 5.14 -7.32 -10.85
C LEU A 934 4.12 -6.36 -10.26
N GLY A 935 2.83 -6.73 -10.30
CA GLY A 935 1.73 -5.97 -9.70
C GLY A 935 0.41 -6.72 -9.69
N ASP A 936 -0.59 -6.16 -9.02
CA ASP A 936 -1.98 -6.64 -9.05
C ASP A 936 -2.90 -5.73 -9.88
N CYS A 937 -4.22 -5.92 -9.78
CA CYS A 937 -5.23 -5.25 -10.58
C CYS A 937 -5.21 -3.71 -10.45
N LYS A 938 -5.00 -3.18 -9.24
CA LYS A 938 -4.90 -1.73 -9.00
C LYS A 938 -3.53 -1.18 -9.37
N ASP A 939 -2.45 -1.96 -9.21
CA ASP A 939 -1.10 -1.58 -9.67
C ASP A 939 -1.08 -1.38 -11.19
N PHE A 940 -1.72 -2.29 -11.93
CA PHE A 940 -1.80 -2.21 -13.39
C PHE A 940 -2.77 -1.12 -13.84
N SER A 941 -3.94 -1.00 -13.21
CA SER A 941 -4.91 0.03 -13.57
C SER A 941 -4.36 1.45 -13.35
N SER A 942 -3.68 1.69 -12.22
CA SER A 942 -3.02 2.98 -11.94
C SER A 942 -1.88 3.28 -12.92
N LEU A 943 -1.05 2.29 -13.27
CA LEU A 943 0.01 2.45 -14.28
C LEU A 943 -0.57 2.77 -15.66
N PHE A 944 -1.61 2.06 -16.11
CA PHE A 944 -2.25 2.32 -17.39
C PHE A 944 -2.86 3.73 -17.43
N VAL A 945 -3.57 4.14 -16.38
CA VAL A 945 -4.16 5.49 -16.33
C VAL A 945 -3.07 6.57 -16.33
N THR A 946 -1.96 6.35 -15.62
CA THR A 946 -0.79 7.27 -15.62
C THR A 946 -0.20 7.41 -17.03
N LEU A 947 0.08 6.30 -17.71
CA LEU A 947 0.61 6.32 -19.09
C LEU A 947 -0.41 6.87 -20.09
N GLY A 948 -1.70 6.59 -19.87
CA GLY A 948 -2.79 7.07 -20.69
C GLY A 948 -2.95 8.60 -20.59
N GLU A 949 -2.83 9.16 -19.39
CA GLU A 949 -2.82 10.61 -19.17
C GLU A 949 -1.66 11.28 -19.92
N MET A 950 -0.46 10.71 -19.83
CA MET A 950 0.70 11.20 -20.60
C MET A 950 0.49 11.15 -22.12
N ALA A 951 -0.35 10.22 -22.61
CA ALA A 951 -0.74 10.07 -24.01
C ALA A 951 -2.00 10.86 -24.40
N GLU A 952 -2.50 11.73 -23.52
CA GLU A 952 -3.73 12.53 -23.68
C GLU A 952 -5.00 11.66 -23.86
N LEU A 953 -5.06 10.47 -23.24
CA LEU A 953 -6.26 9.60 -23.22
C LEU A 953 -7.19 9.96 -22.05
N GLU A 954 -8.49 9.94 -22.31
CA GLU A 954 -9.52 10.00 -21.28
C GLU A 954 -9.74 8.60 -20.69
N SER A 955 -9.08 8.32 -19.57
CA SER A 955 -9.05 7.03 -18.87
C SER A 955 -9.23 7.19 -17.36
N ILE A 956 -9.96 6.27 -16.74
CA ILE A 956 -10.18 6.20 -15.30
C ILE A 956 -10.08 4.76 -14.79
N MET A 957 -9.78 4.60 -13.50
CA MET A 957 -9.92 3.33 -12.81
C MET A 957 -11.41 3.04 -12.55
N VAL A 958 -11.76 1.77 -12.53
CA VAL A 958 -13.10 1.28 -12.18
C VAL A 958 -12.96 0.19 -11.15
N LEU A 959 -13.60 0.36 -10.00
CA LEU A 959 -13.70 -0.70 -8.99
C LEU A 959 -14.81 -1.68 -9.38
N ILE A 960 -14.53 -2.97 -9.26
CA ILE A 960 -15.40 -4.05 -9.71
C ILE A 960 -15.71 -5.00 -8.56
N LEU A 961 -16.98 -5.40 -8.46
CA LEU A 961 -17.39 -6.65 -7.81
C LEU A 961 -17.81 -7.62 -8.93
N THR A 962 -17.02 -8.67 -9.11
CA THR A 962 -17.21 -9.62 -10.22
C THR A 962 -18.56 -10.33 -10.16
N SER A 963 -19.07 -10.72 -11.34
CA SER A 963 -20.45 -11.20 -11.51
C SER A 963 -20.76 -12.51 -10.80
N ASP A 964 -19.75 -13.32 -10.47
CA ASP A 964 -19.87 -14.56 -9.70
C ASP A 964 -20.32 -14.32 -8.24
N TYR A 965 -20.21 -13.09 -7.74
CA TYR A 965 -20.76 -12.70 -6.44
C TYR A 965 -22.26 -12.36 -6.50
N GLY A 966 -22.84 -12.24 -7.69
CA GLY A 966 -24.25 -11.89 -7.92
C GLY A 966 -24.50 -10.39 -8.07
N LYS A 967 -25.56 -10.05 -8.81
CA LYS A 967 -25.93 -8.68 -9.20
C LYS A 967 -26.48 -7.85 -8.04
N ARG A 968 -26.96 -8.50 -6.98
CA ARG A 968 -27.59 -7.89 -5.80
C ARG A 968 -26.76 -8.04 -4.53
N ALA A 969 -25.55 -8.60 -4.61
CA ALA A 969 -24.63 -8.67 -3.47
C ALA A 969 -24.26 -7.29 -2.89
N MET A 970 -24.42 -6.23 -3.68
CA MET A 970 -24.06 -4.88 -3.30
C MET A 970 -25.09 -3.87 -3.80
N VAL A 971 -25.97 -3.42 -2.91
CA VAL A 971 -27.05 -2.47 -3.24
C VAL A 971 -27.05 -1.18 -2.43
N LEU A 972 -26.18 -1.09 -1.42
CA LEU A 972 -25.93 0.11 -0.61
C LEU A 972 -24.44 0.46 -0.64
N PRO A 973 -24.08 1.75 -0.49
CA PRO A 973 -22.69 2.20 -0.50
C PRO A 973 -21.81 1.40 0.46
N ASN A 974 -20.76 0.78 -0.09
CA ASN A 974 -19.76 0.06 0.68
C ASN A 974 -18.41 -0.02 -0.07
N LYS A 975 -17.40 -0.59 0.58
CA LYS A 975 -16.01 -0.68 0.10
C LYS A 975 -15.59 -2.08 -0.41
N ASN A 976 -16.51 -3.04 -0.49
CA ASN A 976 -16.23 -4.46 -0.73
C ASN A 976 -16.12 -4.81 -2.22
N PHE A 977 -15.28 -4.08 -2.96
CA PHE A 977 -14.92 -4.43 -4.34
C PHE A 977 -13.79 -5.47 -4.33
N ASN A 978 -13.82 -6.44 -5.26
CA ASN A 978 -12.83 -7.52 -5.33
C ASN A 978 -11.85 -7.39 -6.49
N HIS A 979 -12.06 -6.43 -7.40
CA HIS A 979 -11.23 -6.26 -8.58
C HIS A 979 -11.16 -4.79 -9.07
N CYS A 980 -10.19 -4.46 -9.92
CA CYS A 980 -10.01 -3.14 -10.49
C CYS A 980 -9.56 -3.20 -11.95
N ILE A 981 -10.23 -2.44 -12.83
CA ILE A 981 -9.95 -2.37 -14.27
C ILE A 981 -9.86 -0.91 -14.74
N VAL A 982 -9.63 -0.71 -16.04
CA VAL A 982 -9.63 0.61 -16.67
C VAL A 982 -10.81 0.80 -17.59
N LYS A 983 -11.42 1.99 -17.53
CA LYS A 983 -12.35 2.52 -18.54
C LYS A 983 -11.64 3.63 -19.31
N VAL A 984 -11.52 3.48 -20.62
CA VAL A 984 -10.84 4.43 -21.52
C VAL A 984 -11.73 4.78 -22.70
N LYS A 985 -11.71 6.04 -23.11
CA LYS A 985 -12.46 6.52 -24.27
C LYS A 985 -11.61 6.49 -25.52
N PHE A 986 -12.13 5.88 -26.57
CA PHE A 986 -11.62 5.98 -27.93
C PHE A 986 -12.74 5.68 -28.92
N ASP A 987 -12.63 6.15 -30.16
CA ASP A 987 -13.68 6.04 -31.18
C ASP A 987 -15.03 6.64 -30.71
N GLY A 988 -14.99 7.66 -29.85
CA GLY A 988 -16.18 8.34 -29.32
C GLY A 988 -16.96 7.58 -28.23
N ALA A 989 -16.50 6.40 -27.80
CA ALA A 989 -17.17 5.59 -26.78
C ALA A 989 -16.20 5.09 -25.70
N TYR A 990 -16.72 4.79 -24.51
CA TYR A 990 -15.92 4.13 -23.47
C TYR A 990 -15.75 2.65 -23.75
N GLN A 991 -14.58 2.14 -23.41
CA GLN A 991 -14.18 0.74 -23.52
C GLN A 991 -13.55 0.32 -22.20
N TYR A 992 -13.83 -0.90 -21.77
CA TYR A 992 -13.26 -1.47 -20.56
C TYR A 992 -12.09 -2.37 -20.93
N LEU A 993 -11.00 -2.25 -20.19
CA LEU A 993 -9.77 -3.02 -20.41
C LEU A 993 -9.41 -3.78 -19.14
N GLU A 994 -9.35 -5.11 -19.26
CA GLU A 994 -8.80 -6.01 -18.25
C GLU A 994 -7.27 -6.13 -18.45
N LEU A 995 -6.51 -5.93 -17.38
CA LEU A 995 -5.05 -5.75 -17.43
C LEU A 995 -4.29 -6.87 -16.70
N THR A 996 -4.97 -7.74 -15.96
CA THR A 996 -4.33 -8.77 -15.13
C THR A 996 -3.96 -10.03 -15.90
N ASP A 997 -4.61 -10.27 -17.04
CA ASP A 997 -4.33 -11.39 -17.91
C ASP A 997 -3.50 -10.95 -19.13
N LYS A 998 -2.23 -11.37 -19.15
CA LYS A 998 -1.29 -11.01 -20.23
C LYS A 998 -1.62 -11.65 -21.59
N ASN A 999 -2.42 -12.72 -21.61
CA ASN A 999 -2.77 -13.42 -22.83
C ASN A 999 -4.13 -12.97 -23.41
N LEU A 1000 -4.91 -12.23 -22.62
CA LEU A 1000 -6.19 -11.68 -23.04
C LEU A 1000 -5.99 -10.68 -24.20
N PRO A 1001 -6.74 -10.82 -25.31
CA PRO A 1001 -6.70 -9.83 -26.39
C PRO A 1001 -7.18 -8.44 -25.96
N PHE A 1002 -6.63 -7.40 -26.61
CA PHE A 1002 -7.15 -6.04 -26.48
C PHE A 1002 -8.65 -5.99 -26.81
N GLN A 1003 -9.44 -5.30 -25.98
CA GLN A 1003 -10.91 -5.23 -26.02
C GLN A 1003 -11.67 -6.54 -25.71
N ALA A 1004 -11.00 -7.64 -25.35
CA ALA A 1004 -11.69 -8.80 -24.78
C ALA A 1004 -11.94 -8.60 -23.28
N LEU A 1005 -12.97 -9.25 -22.75
CA LEU A 1005 -13.28 -9.28 -21.32
C LEU A 1005 -13.45 -10.72 -20.86
N PRO A 1006 -12.90 -11.11 -19.69
CA PRO A 1006 -13.22 -12.38 -19.07
C PRO A 1006 -14.69 -12.43 -18.67
N ASN A 1007 -15.18 -13.65 -18.50
CA ASN A 1007 -16.58 -13.90 -18.23
C ASN A 1007 -17.09 -13.28 -16.91
N SER A 1008 -16.23 -13.22 -15.90
CA SER A 1008 -16.51 -12.64 -14.57
C SER A 1008 -16.75 -11.12 -14.56
N LEU A 1009 -16.47 -10.42 -15.68
CA LEU A 1009 -16.78 -9.00 -15.83
C LEU A 1009 -18.13 -8.74 -16.50
N ILE A 1010 -18.74 -9.76 -17.13
CA ILE A 1010 -20.02 -9.61 -17.80
C ILE A 1010 -21.11 -9.47 -16.72
N CYS A 1011 -21.86 -8.36 -16.75
CA CYS A 1011 -22.84 -7.98 -15.72
C CYS A 1011 -22.27 -7.71 -14.31
N ALA A 1012 -20.95 -7.58 -14.16
CA ALA A 1012 -20.32 -7.24 -12.88
C ALA A 1012 -20.76 -5.85 -12.38
N SER A 1013 -20.77 -5.63 -11.07
CA SER A 1013 -21.02 -4.30 -10.50
C SER A 1013 -19.76 -3.44 -10.61
N ALA A 1014 -19.93 -2.18 -10.99
CA ALA A 1014 -18.87 -1.26 -11.30
C ALA A 1014 -19.09 0.11 -10.66
N LEU A 1015 -18.01 0.71 -10.14
CA LEU A 1015 -17.96 2.07 -9.64
C LEU A 1015 -16.82 2.83 -10.32
N ASP A 1016 -17.17 3.88 -11.06
CA ASP A 1016 -16.20 4.75 -11.74
C ASP A 1016 -15.46 5.60 -10.69
N ILE A 1017 -14.13 5.61 -10.75
CA ILE A 1017 -13.30 6.40 -9.85
C ILE A 1017 -12.91 7.71 -10.53
N PRO A 1018 -13.34 8.87 -10.02
CA PRO A 1018 -12.97 10.14 -10.64
C PRO A 1018 -11.46 10.37 -10.51
N ARG A 1019 -10.84 11.03 -11.50
CA ARG A 1019 -9.41 11.37 -11.45
C ARG A 1019 -9.05 12.29 -10.29
N LYS A 1020 -9.96 13.21 -9.96
CA LYS A 1020 -9.86 14.14 -8.83
C LYS A 1020 -11.17 14.12 -8.07
N SER A 1021 -11.10 14.19 -6.75
CA SER A 1021 -12.27 14.36 -5.91
C SER A 1021 -12.94 15.70 -6.24
N GLU A 1022 -14.24 15.64 -6.55
CA GLU A 1022 -15.04 16.81 -6.93
C GLU A 1022 -16.29 16.88 -6.04
N ALA A 1023 -16.37 17.94 -5.24
CA ALA A 1023 -17.53 18.18 -4.39
C ALA A 1023 -18.79 18.38 -5.26
N GLY A 1024 -19.85 17.62 -4.97
CA GLY A 1024 -21.13 17.73 -5.67
C GLY A 1024 -21.26 16.90 -6.95
N LYS A 1025 -20.21 16.17 -7.37
CA LYS A 1025 -20.33 15.18 -8.45
C LYS A 1025 -20.81 13.85 -7.88
N GLU A 1026 -22.00 13.44 -8.27
CA GLU A 1026 -22.58 12.17 -7.84
C GLU A 1026 -21.90 11.00 -8.56
N SER A 1027 -21.59 9.95 -7.79
CA SER A 1027 -21.17 8.65 -8.32
C SER A 1027 -22.25 7.63 -8.02
N GLU A 1028 -22.40 6.64 -8.89
CA GLU A 1028 -23.40 5.58 -8.74
C GLU A 1028 -22.78 4.22 -9.08
N LEU A 1029 -23.29 3.17 -8.44
CA LEU A 1029 -22.99 1.80 -8.80
C LEU A 1029 -23.83 1.39 -10.01
N TYR A 1030 -23.20 0.77 -11.01
CA TYR A 1030 -23.87 0.29 -12.21
C TYR A 1030 -23.39 -1.11 -12.61
N ASN A 1031 -24.12 -1.80 -13.49
CA ASN A 1031 -23.73 -3.13 -13.97
C ASN A 1031 -23.13 -3.09 -15.38
N LEU A 1032 -22.09 -3.89 -15.61
CA LEU A 1032 -21.42 -4.07 -16.91
C LEU A 1032 -22.22 -5.01 -17.86
N GLY A 1033 -23.48 -4.68 -18.13
CA GLY A 1033 -24.35 -5.48 -19.01
C GLY A 1033 -23.97 -5.42 -20.50
N ASP A 1034 -24.37 -4.35 -21.18
CA ASP A 1034 -24.16 -4.17 -22.63
C ASP A 1034 -22.79 -3.53 -22.96
N VAL A 1035 -21.72 -4.16 -22.50
CA VAL A 1035 -20.37 -3.65 -22.76
C VAL A 1035 -19.87 -4.08 -24.14
N LYS A 1036 -19.51 -3.09 -24.97
CA LYS A 1036 -18.84 -3.35 -26.25
C LYS A 1036 -17.48 -4.01 -26.00
N ARG A 1037 -17.35 -5.27 -26.44
CA ARG A 1037 -16.15 -6.12 -26.32
C ARG A 1037 -15.92 -6.92 -27.60
N ALA A 1038 -14.71 -7.45 -27.76
CA ALA A 1038 -14.42 -8.47 -28.76
C ALA A 1038 -15.23 -9.74 -28.47
N ALA A 1039 -15.86 -10.30 -29.50
CA ALA A 1039 -16.61 -11.55 -29.39
C ALA A 1039 -15.65 -12.73 -29.16
N THR A 1040 -16.06 -13.63 -28.28
CA THR A 1040 -15.36 -14.88 -27.99
C THR A 1040 -15.88 -15.94 -28.95
N VAL A 1041 -15.00 -16.44 -29.83
CA VAL A 1041 -15.38 -17.37 -30.90
C VAL A 1041 -14.53 -18.64 -30.80
N PHE A 1042 -15.19 -19.80 -30.91
CA PHE A 1042 -14.55 -21.10 -30.99
C PHE A 1042 -14.82 -21.70 -32.38
N TYR A 1043 -13.79 -21.70 -33.23
CA TYR A 1043 -13.87 -22.15 -34.62
C TYR A 1043 -13.12 -23.47 -34.81
N ASN A 1044 -13.73 -24.42 -35.51
CA ASN A 1044 -13.12 -25.66 -35.96
C ASN A 1044 -13.40 -25.89 -37.44
N ALA A 1045 -12.39 -26.28 -38.20
CA ALA A 1045 -12.54 -26.84 -39.54
C ALA A 1045 -11.88 -28.21 -39.58
N ALA A 1046 -12.61 -29.24 -40.01
CA ALA A 1046 -12.13 -30.62 -40.04
C ALA A 1046 -12.23 -31.21 -41.44
N ASP A 1047 -11.08 -31.58 -42.00
CA ASP A 1047 -10.98 -32.42 -43.18
C ASP A 1047 -10.99 -33.89 -42.74
N ILE A 1048 -12.08 -34.59 -43.06
CA ILE A 1048 -12.31 -35.99 -42.71
C ILE A 1048 -12.05 -36.86 -43.93
N LYS A 1049 -11.04 -37.73 -43.83
CA LYS A 1049 -10.75 -38.75 -44.85
C LYS A 1049 -11.16 -40.10 -44.31
N ILE A 1050 -12.15 -40.71 -44.95
CA ILE A 1050 -12.67 -42.03 -44.59
C ILE A 1050 -11.98 -43.08 -45.48
N THR A 1051 -11.43 -44.14 -44.89
CA THR A 1051 -10.91 -45.31 -45.62
C THR A 1051 -11.68 -46.57 -45.22
N GLU A 1052 -11.29 -47.75 -45.71
CA GLU A 1052 -11.98 -48.99 -45.38
C GLU A 1052 -11.85 -49.37 -43.89
N ASP A 1053 -10.68 -49.11 -43.30
CA ASP A 1053 -10.27 -49.57 -41.96
C ASP A 1053 -10.09 -48.46 -40.91
N GLN A 1054 -9.95 -47.19 -41.32
CA GLN A 1054 -9.67 -46.07 -40.41
C GLN A 1054 -10.25 -44.73 -40.90
N LYS A 1055 -10.46 -43.81 -39.96
CA LYS A 1055 -10.76 -42.39 -40.26
C LYS A 1055 -9.65 -41.50 -39.74
N THR A 1056 -9.22 -40.58 -40.58
CA THR A 1056 -8.25 -39.54 -40.22
C THR A 1056 -8.91 -38.16 -40.29
N TYR A 1057 -8.59 -37.32 -39.32
CA TYR A 1057 -9.12 -35.98 -39.15
C TYR A 1057 -7.97 -35.00 -39.12
N ASP A 1058 -7.92 -34.09 -40.08
CA ASP A 1058 -7.05 -32.92 -40.06
C ASP A 1058 -7.92 -31.75 -39.57
N ILE A 1059 -7.72 -31.30 -38.33
CA ILE A 1059 -8.58 -30.32 -37.66
C ILE A 1059 -7.82 -29.03 -37.41
N THR A 1060 -8.23 -27.92 -38.02
CA THR A 1060 -7.79 -26.58 -37.64
C THR A 1060 -8.71 -26.01 -36.58
N THR A 1061 -8.17 -25.75 -35.39
CA THR A 1061 -8.87 -25.06 -34.30
C THR A 1061 -8.39 -23.62 -34.22
N LYS A 1062 -9.33 -22.66 -34.12
CA LYS A 1062 -9.04 -21.25 -33.88
C LYS A 1062 -9.91 -20.71 -32.75
N VAL A 1063 -9.28 -20.06 -31.77
CA VAL A 1063 -9.95 -19.44 -30.62
C VAL A 1063 -9.67 -17.94 -30.59
N SER A 1064 -10.68 -17.12 -30.34
CA SER A 1064 -10.55 -15.66 -30.21
C SER A 1064 -11.31 -15.12 -29.00
N GLY A 1065 -11.09 -13.84 -28.67
CA GLY A 1065 -11.68 -13.23 -27.48
C GLY A 1065 -11.08 -13.81 -26.19
N SER A 1066 -11.91 -13.99 -25.15
CA SER A 1066 -11.44 -14.47 -23.85
C SER A 1066 -10.85 -15.89 -23.88
N LEU A 1067 -11.33 -16.76 -24.75
CA LEU A 1067 -10.83 -18.14 -24.90
C LEU A 1067 -9.36 -18.21 -25.33
N LYS A 1068 -8.85 -17.20 -26.05
CA LYS A 1068 -7.44 -17.17 -26.45
C LYS A 1068 -6.54 -17.31 -25.22
N SER A 1069 -6.90 -16.66 -24.11
CA SER A 1069 -6.08 -16.67 -22.90
C SER A 1069 -5.85 -18.09 -22.37
N SER A 1070 -6.93 -18.84 -22.11
CA SER A 1070 -6.84 -20.19 -21.57
C SER A 1070 -6.07 -21.15 -22.49
N TYR A 1071 -6.21 -21.01 -23.81
CA TYR A 1071 -5.43 -21.80 -24.76
C TYR A 1071 -3.96 -21.34 -24.81
N ALA A 1072 -3.67 -20.04 -24.76
CA ALA A 1072 -2.29 -19.57 -24.73
C ALA A 1072 -1.54 -20.11 -23.50
N ASP A 1073 -2.18 -20.16 -22.33
CA ASP A 1073 -1.61 -20.77 -21.13
C ASP A 1073 -1.41 -22.28 -21.26
N LEU A 1074 -2.37 -22.98 -21.88
CA LEU A 1074 -2.26 -24.42 -22.16
C LEU A 1074 -1.01 -24.73 -23.02
N PHE A 1075 -0.76 -23.93 -24.05
CA PHE A 1075 0.40 -24.08 -24.93
C PHE A 1075 1.71 -23.60 -24.29
N ALA A 1076 1.67 -22.69 -23.31
CA ALA A 1076 2.86 -22.17 -22.64
C ALA A 1076 3.33 -23.05 -21.46
N SER A 1077 2.41 -23.74 -20.79
CA SER A 1077 2.66 -24.40 -19.49
C SER A 1077 3.07 -25.87 -19.57
N ASN A 1078 2.98 -26.50 -20.74
CA ASN A 1078 3.14 -27.93 -20.91
C ASN A 1078 4.25 -28.28 -21.91
N GLY A 1079 5.01 -29.34 -21.63
CA GLY A 1079 5.84 -29.98 -22.66
C GLY A 1079 4.97 -30.71 -23.69
N ASP A 1080 5.52 -30.95 -24.89
CA ASP A 1080 4.80 -31.48 -26.05
C ASP A 1080 3.94 -32.72 -25.74
N GLU A 1081 4.43 -33.65 -24.91
CA GLU A 1081 3.71 -34.87 -24.54
C GLU A 1081 2.48 -34.59 -23.66
N ILE A 1082 2.61 -33.72 -22.66
CA ILE A 1082 1.50 -33.36 -21.75
C ILE A 1082 0.44 -32.56 -22.52
N LEU A 1083 0.88 -31.60 -23.35
CA LEU A 1083 -0.01 -30.82 -24.22
C LEU A 1083 -0.83 -31.75 -25.13
N LYS A 1084 -0.15 -32.70 -25.79
CA LYS A 1084 -0.78 -33.71 -26.64
C LYS A 1084 -1.78 -34.56 -25.85
N GLN A 1085 -1.45 -35.00 -24.64
CA GLN A 1085 -2.37 -35.76 -23.78
C GLN A 1085 -3.61 -34.93 -23.37
N GLN A 1086 -3.44 -33.66 -23.03
CA GLN A 1086 -4.54 -32.77 -22.64
C GLN A 1086 -5.47 -32.46 -23.82
N ILE A 1087 -4.92 -32.12 -25.00
CA ILE A 1087 -5.71 -31.89 -26.22
C ILE A 1087 -6.40 -33.19 -26.66
N GLN A 1088 -5.72 -34.34 -26.60
CA GLN A 1088 -6.34 -35.64 -26.87
C GLN A 1088 -7.49 -35.93 -25.91
N SER A 1089 -7.31 -35.66 -24.60
CA SER A 1089 -8.35 -35.85 -23.59
C SER A 1089 -9.56 -34.96 -23.85
N ASP A 1090 -9.33 -33.70 -24.21
CA ASP A 1090 -10.37 -32.74 -24.60
C ASP A 1090 -11.15 -33.22 -25.83
N PHE A 1091 -10.47 -33.68 -26.89
CA PHE A 1091 -11.15 -34.29 -28.04
C PHE A 1091 -11.91 -35.57 -27.68
N LYS A 1092 -11.34 -36.48 -26.87
CA LYS A 1092 -12.05 -37.69 -26.40
C LYS A 1092 -13.32 -37.32 -25.65
N LYS A 1093 -13.25 -36.33 -24.75
CA LYS A 1093 -14.39 -35.84 -23.97
C LYS A 1093 -15.47 -35.22 -24.87
N ARG A 1094 -15.07 -34.42 -25.87
CA ARG A 1094 -16.03 -33.77 -26.79
C ARG A 1094 -16.66 -34.74 -27.78
N MET A 1095 -15.87 -35.61 -28.40
CA MET A 1095 -16.32 -36.52 -29.45
C MET A 1095 -16.98 -37.78 -28.90
N GLY A 1096 -16.62 -38.22 -27.69
CA GLY A 1096 -17.17 -39.45 -27.08
C GLY A 1096 -16.70 -40.75 -27.74
N ILE A 1097 -15.59 -40.71 -28.48
CA ILE A 1097 -15.03 -41.85 -29.24
C ILE A 1097 -13.58 -42.11 -28.86
N ASP A 1098 -13.12 -43.34 -29.05
CA ASP A 1098 -11.69 -43.64 -28.87
C ASP A 1098 -10.87 -43.14 -30.07
N LEU A 1099 -9.84 -42.35 -29.77
CA LEU A 1099 -9.01 -41.67 -30.75
C LEU A 1099 -7.57 -41.56 -30.26
N VAL A 1100 -6.67 -41.41 -31.23
CA VAL A 1100 -5.26 -41.11 -31.03
C VAL A 1100 -4.97 -39.78 -31.71
N LEU A 1101 -4.53 -38.79 -30.94
CA LEU A 1101 -3.93 -37.58 -31.49
C LEU A 1101 -2.54 -37.96 -32.00
N ASN A 1102 -2.27 -37.79 -33.29
CA ASN A 1102 -0.98 -38.14 -33.89
C ASN A 1102 0.02 -37.01 -33.71
N GLU A 1103 -0.37 -35.79 -34.07
CA GLU A 1103 0.46 -34.59 -33.97
C GLU A 1103 -0.37 -33.31 -33.84
N ILE A 1104 0.29 -32.26 -33.33
CA ILE A 1104 -0.20 -30.88 -33.32
C ILE A 1104 0.80 -30.06 -34.13
N THR A 1105 0.34 -29.33 -35.13
CA THR A 1105 1.18 -28.53 -36.03
C THR A 1105 0.60 -27.12 -36.23
N ASN A 1106 1.32 -26.26 -36.96
CA ASN A 1106 0.86 -24.92 -37.36
C ASN A 1106 0.32 -24.04 -36.21
N VAL A 1107 0.92 -24.13 -35.02
CA VAL A 1107 0.53 -23.32 -33.86
C VAL A 1107 0.88 -21.84 -34.12
N GLN A 1108 -0.15 -21.01 -34.26
CA GLN A 1108 -0.05 -19.56 -34.40
C GLN A 1108 -0.54 -18.90 -33.11
N ASN A 1109 0.40 -18.52 -32.25
CA ASN A 1109 0.13 -17.84 -30.98
C ASN A 1109 1.02 -16.61 -30.82
N GLU A 1110 0.83 -15.61 -31.68
CA GLU A 1110 1.54 -14.34 -31.54
C GLU A 1110 0.94 -13.52 -30.40
N SER A 1111 1.79 -12.93 -29.57
CA SER A 1111 1.39 -12.12 -28.41
C SER A 1111 0.38 -11.01 -28.77
N LYS A 1112 0.50 -10.41 -29.96
CA LYS A 1112 -0.39 -9.34 -30.46
C LYS A 1112 -1.62 -9.82 -31.22
N SER A 1113 -1.74 -11.11 -31.49
CA SER A 1113 -2.87 -11.64 -32.26
C SER A 1113 -4.15 -11.62 -31.42
N ALA A 1114 -5.28 -11.29 -32.05
CA ALA A 1114 -6.61 -11.39 -31.44
C ALA A 1114 -7.10 -12.85 -31.29
N SER A 1115 -6.36 -13.81 -31.84
CA SER A 1115 -6.70 -15.23 -31.83
C SER A 1115 -5.47 -16.14 -31.73
N LEU A 1116 -5.69 -17.37 -31.31
CA LEU A 1116 -4.73 -18.48 -31.37
C LEU A 1116 -5.30 -19.55 -32.30
N SER A 1117 -4.46 -20.15 -33.16
CA SER A 1117 -4.86 -21.31 -33.96
C SER A 1117 -3.81 -22.42 -33.96
N PHE A 1118 -4.25 -23.65 -34.18
CA PHE A 1118 -3.39 -24.83 -34.31
C PHE A 1118 -4.10 -25.92 -35.11
N ASP A 1119 -3.31 -26.79 -35.73
CA ASP A 1119 -3.79 -27.96 -36.46
C ASP A 1119 -3.58 -29.24 -35.65
N SER A 1120 -4.55 -30.14 -35.65
CA SER A 1120 -4.52 -31.43 -34.97
C SER A 1120 -4.78 -32.55 -35.97
N ASN A 1121 -3.87 -33.51 -36.06
CA ASN A 1121 -4.07 -34.72 -36.86
C ASN A 1121 -4.50 -35.86 -35.92
N ILE A 1122 -5.69 -36.43 -36.13
CA ILE A 1122 -6.28 -37.45 -35.26
C ILE A 1122 -6.62 -38.70 -36.07
N THR A 1123 -6.29 -39.87 -35.54
CA THR A 1123 -6.81 -41.15 -36.01
C THR A 1123 -7.90 -41.64 -35.06
N VAL A 1124 -9.06 -42.00 -35.62
CA VAL A 1124 -10.14 -42.64 -34.87
C VAL A 1124 -10.13 -44.14 -35.18
N ASN A 1125 -10.08 -44.96 -34.13
CA ASN A 1125 -9.94 -46.42 -34.21
C ASN A 1125 -11.29 -47.16 -34.13
N GLU A 1126 -12.38 -46.51 -34.56
CA GLU A 1126 -13.73 -47.08 -34.56
C GLU A 1126 -14.17 -47.45 -35.99
N THR A 1127 -14.77 -48.62 -36.13
CA THR A 1127 -15.37 -49.07 -37.39
C THR A 1127 -16.81 -48.58 -37.50
N ASP A 1128 -17.17 -48.09 -38.68
CA ASP A 1128 -18.54 -47.65 -38.94
C ASP A 1128 -19.53 -48.80 -38.90
N ASN A 1129 -20.67 -48.57 -38.25
CA ASN A 1129 -21.79 -49.50 -38.26
C ASN A 1129 -22.31 -49.67 -39.70
N LYS A 1130 -22.79 -50.87 -40.04
CA LYS A 1130 -23.22 -51.23 -41.41
C LYS A 1130 -24.68 -51.70 -41.41
N ILE A 1131 -25.48 -51.16 -42.32
CA ILE A 1131 -26.86 -51.61 -42.61
C ILE A 1131 -26.91 -52.04 -44.08
N GLY A 1132 -26.97 -53.35 -44.34
CA GLY A 1132 -26.85 -53.88 -45.71
C GLY A 1132 -25.47 -53.57 -46.31
N GLU A 1133 -25.41 -52.86 -47.44
CA GLU A 1133 -24.15 -52.38 -48.05
C GLU A 1133 -23.76 -50.96 -47.62
N VAL A 1134 -24.60 -50.26 -46.86
CA VAL A 1134 -24.40 -48.86 -46.46
C VAL A 1134 -23.66 -48.82 -45.12
N LYS A 1135 -22.53 -48.11 -45.08
CA LYS A 1135 -21.85 -47.73 -43.84
C LYS A 1135 -22.46 -46.44 -43.31
N ILE A 1136 -22.64 -46.34 -41.99
CA ILE A 1136 -23.23 -45.18 -41.32
C ILE A 1136 -22.32 -44.65 -40.22
N PHE A 1137 -22.27 -43.33 -40.07
CA PHE A 1137 -21.54 -42.67 -38.99
C PHE A 1137 -22.24 -41.41 -38.52
N LYS A 1138 -21.94 -40.97 -37.29
CA LYS A 1138 -22.36 -39.68 -36.75
C LYS A 1138 -21.24 -38.67 -36.93
N LEU A 1139 -21.60 -37.40 -37.11
CA LEU A 1139 -20.60 -36.33 -37.11
C LEU A 1139 -19.94 -36.25 -35.72
N PRO A 1140 -18.61 -36.29 -35.62
CA PRO A 1140 -17.96 -36.20 -34.33
C PRO A 1140 -18.08 -34.78 -33.80
N THR A 1141 -18.40 -34.66 -32.51
CA THR A 1141 -18.63 -33.37 -31.88
C THR A 1141 -17.31 -32.65 -31.59
N LEU A 1142 -17.01 -31.60 -32.37
CA LEU A 1142 -15.80 -30.77 -32.20
C LEU A 1142 -16.01 -29.58 -31.27
N ALA A 1143 -17.27 -29.15 -31.11
CA ALA A 1143 -17.67 -28.02 -30.29
C ALA A 1143 -19.02 -28.29 -29.62
N ASN A 1144 -19.18 -27.84 -28.37
CA ASN A 1144 -20.37 -28.05 -27.55
C ASN A 1144 -20.91 -26.71 -27.04
N ALA A 1145 -21.77 -26.08 -27.83
CA ALA A 1145 -22.54 -24.92 -27.38
C ALA A 1145 -23.69 -25.28 -26.43
N TYR A 1146 -24.15 -26.54 -26.48
CA TYR A 1146 -25.25 -27.05 -25.66
C TYR A 1146 -24.98 -28.51 -25.28
N THR A 1147 -25.25 -28.87 -24.03
CA THR A 1147 -25.07 -30.21 -23.44
C THR A 1147 -26.33 -30.60 -22.67
N THR A 1148 -26.49 -31.87 -22.32
CA THR A 1148 -27.64 -32.31 -21.49
C THR A 1148 -27.62 -31.64 -20.12
N SER A 1149 -26.44 -31.39 -19.54
CA SER A 1149 -26.25 -30.80 -18.20
C SER A 1149 -27.02 -29.50 -17.94
N ILE A 1150 -27.23 -28.65 -18.95
CA ILE A 1150 -27.98 -27.40 -18.77
C ILE A 1150 -29.52 -27.64 -18.76
N VAL A 1151 -29.97 -28.79 -19.24
CA VAL A 1151 -31.39 -29.17 -19.42
C VAL A 1151 -31.75 -30.52 -18.79
N ASP A 1152 -30.96 -31.01 -17.83
CA ASP A 1152 -31.17 -32.31 -17.19
C ASP A 1152 -32.42 -32.33 -16.29
N GLU A 1153 -32.77 -31.21 -15.67
CA GLU A 1153 -33.94 -31.10 -14.79
C GLU A 1153 -35.28 -31.29 -15.53
N LYS A 1154 -36.26 -31.93 -14.92
CA LYS A 1154 -37.59 -32.07 -15.56
C LYS A 1154 -38.29 -30.71 -15.71
N GLU A 1155 -38.23 -29.93 -14.63
CA GLU A 1155 -38.73 -28.57 -14.48
C GLU A 1155 -37.74 -27.83 -13.57
N ARG A 1156 -37.72 -26.50 -13.60
CA ARG A 1156 -36.81 -25.70 -12.78
C ARG A 1156 -37.56 -24.73 -11.87
N GLN A 1157 -37.03 -24.57 -10.67
CA GLN A 1157 -37.49 -23.58 -9.68
C GLN A 1157 -36.65 -22.31 -9.71
N TYR A 1158 -35.43 -22.39 -10.24
CA TYR A 1158 -34.55 -21.25 -10.43
C TYR A 1158 -34.25 -21.03 -11.92
N PRO A 1159 -34.09 -19.76 -12.34
CA PRO A 1159 -33.64 -19.48 -13.69
C PRO A 1159 -32.22 -20.02 -13.92
N ILE A 1160 -31.81 -20.11 -15.17
CA ILE A 1160 -30.44 -20.49 -15.54
C ILE A 1160 -29.61 -19.23 -15.70
N ASP A 1161 -28.64 -19.03 -14.81
CA ASP A 1161 -27.58 -18.06 -15.01
C ASP A 1161 -26.60 -18.59 -16.08
N TYR A 1162 -26.93 -18.27 -17.34
CA TYR A 1162 -26.23 -18.80 -18.51
C TYR A 1162 -24.73 -18.43 -18.53
N ILE A 1163 -24.36 -17.35 -17.83
CA ILE A 1163 -22.96 -16.92 -17.70
C ILE A 1163 -22.13 -17.97 -16.95
N GLN A 1164 -22.71 -18.74 -16.03
CA GLN A 1164 -22.01 -19.83 -15.34
C GLN A 1164 -21.82 -21.08 -16.21
N TYR A 1165 -22.65 -21.25 -17.25
CA TYR A 1165 -22.60 -22.41 -18.12
C TYR A 1165 -21.59 -22.26 -19.26
N GLU A 1166 -21.64 -21.13 -19.95
CA GLU A 1166 -20.93 -20.91 -21.20
C GLU A 1166 -19.85 -19.83 -20.98
N ASN A 1167 -18.84 -19.69 -21.83
CA ASN A 1167 -17.93 -18.51 -21.87
C ASN A 1167 -17.65 -18.01 -23.31
N THR A 1168 -18.29 -18.63 -24.30
CA THR A 1168 -18.20 -18.35 -25.74
C THR A 1168 -19.43 -17.59 -26.20
N ASP A 1169 -19.32 -16.78 -27.26
CA ASP A 1169 -20.45 -16.11 -27.92
C ASP A 1169 -20.91 -16.86 -29.19
N GLU A 1170 -19.95 -17.45 -29.89
CA GLU A 1170 -20.20 -18.14 -31.16
C GLU A 1170 -19.30 -19.37 -31.33
N TYR A 1171 -19.93 -20.47 -31.74
CA TYR A 1171 -19.26 -21.69 -32.17
C TYR A 1171 -19.49 -21.88 -33.67
N ILE A 1172 -18.41 -22.15 -34.39
CA ILE A 1172 -18.44 -22.42 -35.82
C ILE A 1172 -17.67 -23.71 -36.06
N THR A 1173 -18.33 -24.72 -36.62
CA THR A 1173 -17.71 -25.99 -36.98
C THR A 1173 -17.98 -26.30 -38.44
N GLU A 1174 -16.92 -26.51 -39.20
CA GLU A 1174 -16.98 -26.87 -40.62
C GLU A 1174 -16.37 -28.27 -40.79
N TYR A 1175 -17.06 -29.15 -41.50
CA TYR A 1175 -16.59 -30.48 -41.85
C TYR A 1175 -16.51 -30.59 -43.38
N HIS A 1176 -15.38 -31.04 -43.88
CA HIS A 1176 -15.18 -31.40 -45.27
C HIS A 1176 -14.85 -32.90 -45.34
N ILE A 1177 -15.82 -33.70 -45.79
CA ILE A 1177 -15.77 -35.16 -45.69
C ILE A 1177 -15.56 -35.75 -47.08
N SER A 1178 -14.50 -36.53 -47.23
CA SER A 1178 -14.11 -37.16 -48.50
C SER A 1178 -14.08 -38.68 -48.39
N LEU A 1179 -14.70 -39.33 -49.37
CA LEU A 1179 -14.69 -40.78 -49.57
C LEU A 1179 -13.59 -41.16 -50.58
N PRO A 1180 -13.07 -42.41 -50.54
CA PRO A 1180 -12.12 -42.88 -51.53
C PRO A 1180 -12.78 -43.00 -52.91
N GLN A 1181 -11.95 -43.13 -53.96
CA GLN A 1181 -12.40 -43.14 -55.35
C GLN A 1181 -13.52 -44.17 -55.59
N GLY A 1182 -14.68 -43.70 -56.09
CA GLY A 1182 -15.86 -44.53 -56.35
C GLY A 1182 -16.85 -44.64 -55.17
N GLY A 1183 -16.55 -44.07 -54.01
CA GLY A 1183 -17.50 -43.95 -52.91
C GLY A 1183 -18.61 -42.92 -53.18
N GLN A 1184 -19.78 -43.14 -52.57
CA GLN A 1184 -20.95 -42.27 -52.72
C GLN A 1184 -21.68 -42.08 -51.39
N PHE A 1185 -22.03 -40.83 -51.04
CA PHE A 1185 -23.00 -40.55 -49.98
C PHE A 1185 -24.42 -40.87 -50.46
N VAL A 1186 -25.13 -41.72 -49.71
CA VAL A 1186 -26.45 -42.24 -50.09
C VAL A 1186 -27.57 -41.81 -49.15
N GLU A 1187 -27.24 -41.38 -47.93
CA GLU A 1187 -28.18 -40.83 -46.96
C GLU A 1187 -27.54 -39.60 -46.31
N ILE A 1188 -28.08 -38.41 -46.60
CA ILE A 1188 -27.60 -37.13 -46.06
C ILE A 1188 -28.75 -36.52 -45.26
N PRO A 1189 -28.55 -36.17 -43.97
CA PRO A 1189 -29.58 -35.52 -43.17
C PRO A 1189 -30.04 -34.18 -43.77
N GLN A 1190 -31.26 -33.78 -43.42
CA GLN A 1190 -31.79 -32.47 -43.82
C GLN A 1190 -31.15 -31.34 -43.02
N ASN A 1191 -31.03 -30.17 -43.66
CA ASN A 1191 -30.64 -28.93 -42.98
C ASN A 1191 -31.63 -28.60 -41.87
N LYS A 1192 -31.13 -28.24 -40.70
CA LYS A 1192 -31.97 -27.81 -39.57
C LYS A 1192 -31.51 -26.46 -39.05
N SER A 1193 -32.48 -25.66 -38.64
CA SER A 1193 -32.29 -24.39 -37.96
C SER A 1193 -33.16 -24.40 -36.72
N PHE A 1194 -32.56 -24.06 -35.59
CA PHE A 1194 -33.24 -23.91 -34.32
C PHE A 1194 -33.05 -22.48 -33.83
N GLN A 1195 -34.08 -21.94 -33.21
CA GLN A 1195 -34.07 -20.61 -32.63
C GLN A 1195 -34.82 -20.65 -31.30
N PHE A 1196 -34.21 -20.04 -30.28
CA PHE A 1196 -34.86 -19.75 -29.01
C PHE A 1196 -34.39 -18.35 -28.59
N GLN A 1197 -35.31 -17.39 -28.44
CA GLN A 1197 -35.00 -15.99 -28.15
C GLN A 1197 -33.89 -15.42 -29.06
N ASP A 1198 -32.72 -15.08 -28.52
CA ASP A 1198 -31.52 -14.61 -29.25
C ASP A 1198 -30.48 -15.73 -29.53
N HIS A 1199 -30.70 -16.95 -29.00
CA HIS A 1199 -29.94 -18.13 -29.36
C HIS A 1199 -30.30 -18.61 -30.77
N ARG A 1200 -29.29 -18.98 -31.57
CA ARG A 1200 -29.45 -19.57 -32.90
C ARG A 1200 -28.54 -20.77 -33.04
N PHE A 1201 -29.05 -21.84 -33.66
CA PHE A 1201 -28.24 -22.96 -34.11
C PHE A 1201 -28.64 -23.33 -35.54
N ASN A 1202 -27.65 -23.49 -36.41
CA ASN A 1202 -27.85 -23.96 -37.78
C ASN A 1202 -26.92 -25.12 -38.07
N ILE A 1203 -27.43 -26.17 -38.71
CA ILE A 1203 -26.65 -27.24 -39.32
C ILE A 1203 -27.07 -27.39 -40.78
N THR A 1204 -26.11 -27.23 -41.68
CA THR A 1204 -26.31 -27.29 -43.12
C THR A 1204 -25.42 -28.34 -43.76
N TYR A 1205 -26.00 -29.23 -44.55
CA TYR A 1205 -25.35 -30.26 -45.34
C TYR A 1205 -25.38 -29.84 -46.81
N LYS A 1206 -24.24 -29.94 -47.48
CA LYS A 1206 -24.09 -29.60 -48.90
C LYS A 1206 -23.23 -30.63 -49.59
N GLN A 1207 -23.85 -31.46 -50.40
CA GLN A 1207 -23.13 -32.43 -51.24
C GLN A 1207 -22.46 -31.69 -52.41
N ILE A 1208 -21.14 -31.75 -52.48
CA ILE A 1208 -20.33 -31.09 -53.52
C ILE A 1208 -20.15 -32.03 -54.72
N SER A 1209 -19.99 -33.32 -54.46
CA SER A 1209 -19.96 -34.40 -55.45
C SER A 1209 -20.45 -35.70 -54.82
N ASP A 1210 -20.53 -36.79 -55.59
CA ASP A 1210 -20.87 -38.11 -55.04
C ASP A 1210 -19.99 -38.51 -53.84
N ALA A 1211 -18.70 -38.15 -53.88
CA ALA A 1211 -17.70 -38.54 -52.88
C ALA A 1211 -17.34 -37.43 -51.86
N VAL A 1212 -17.93 -36.23 -51.95
CA VAL A 1212 -17.56 -35.08 -51.10
C VAL A 1212 -18.79 -34.41 -50.49
N LEU A 1213 -18.79 -34.28 -49.17
CA LEU A 1213 -19.85 -33.65 -48.38
C LEU A 1213 -19.27 -32.54 -47.50
N GLU A 1214 -19.83 -31.34 -47.62
CA GLU A 1214 -19.57 -30.23 -46.69
C GLU A 1214 -20.70 -30.17 -45.65
N VAL A 1215 -20.34 -30.05 -44.37
CA VAL A 1215 -21.29 -29.78 -43.29
C VAL A 1215 -20.82 -28.56 -42.51
N LYS A 1216 -21.71 -27.59 -42.29
CA LYS A 1216 -21.43 -26.42 -41.46
C LYS A 1216 -22.41 -26.32 -40.31
N MET A 1217 -21.89 -26.21 -39.10
CA MET A 1217 -22.64 -25.93 -37.87
C MET A 1217 -22.27 -24.54 -37.37
N VAL A 1218 -23.26 -23.71 -37.06
CA VAL A 1218 -23.07 -22.41 -36.42
C VAL A 1218 -24.01 -22.29 -35.24
N ALA A 1219 -23.47 -22.08 -34.05
CA ALA A 1219 -24.23 -21.80 -32.84
C ALA A 1219 -23.87 -20.41 -32.33
N LYS A 1220 -24.83 -19.49 -32.31
CA LYS A 1220 -24.72 -18.20 -31.63
C LYS A 1220 -25.51 -18.29 -30.33
N VAL A 1221 -24.84 -18.03 -29.21
CA VAL A 1221 -25.45 -18.09 -27.88
C VAL A 1221 -25.78 -16.68 -27.39
N ASP A 1222 -26.88 -16.53 -26.65
CA ASP A 1222 -27.12 -15.34 -25.83
C ASP A 1222 -26.60 -15.60 -24.41
N ARG A 1223 -26.06 -14.56 -23.78
CA ARG A 1223 -25.43 -14.61 -22.44
C ARG A 1223 -26.41 -14.23 -21.33
N LYS A 1224 -27.67 -13.95 -21.68
CA LYS A 1224 -28.72 -13.60 -20.74
C LYS A 1224 -29.21 -14.82 -19.97
N GLU A 1225 -29.80 -14.54 -18.83
CA GLU A 1225 -30.44 -15.53 -17.98
C GLU A 1225 -31.65 -16.17 -18.68
N ILE A 1226 -31.82 -17.49 -18.54
CA ILE A 1226 -33.02 -18.19 -19.03
C ILE A 1226 -34.04 -18.27 -17.90
N ALA A 1227 -35.17 -17.60 -18.05
CA ALA A 1227 -36.23 -17.60 -17.05
C ALA A 1227 -36.83 -19.00 -16.83
N THR A 1228 -37.38 -19.26 -15.64
CA THR A 1228 -38.04 -20.53 -15.30
C THR A 1228 -39.17 -20.88 -16.27
N ASP A 1229 -39.97 -19.88 -16.65
CA ASP A 1229 -41.11 -20.05 -17.56
C ASP A 1229 -40.67 -20.40 -18.99
N ASP A 1230 -39.46 -20.00 -19.37
CA ASP A 1230 -38.87 -20.30 -20.67
C ASP A 1230 -38.12 -21.64 -20.70
N TYR A 1231 -37.89 -22.27 -19.53
CA TYR A 1231 -37.03 -23.45 -19.41
C TYR A 1231 -37.47 -24.61 -20.30
N LEU A 1232 -38.77 -24.93 -20.34
CA LEU A 1232 -39.26 -26.04 -21.17
C LEU A 1232 -39.06 -25.78 -22.66
N ALA A 1233 -39.28 -24.53 -23.12
CA ALA A 1233 -39.02 -24.14 -24.50
C ALA A 1233 -37.52 -24.20 -24.83
N PHE A 1234 -36.67 -23.74 -23.90
CA PHE A 1234 -35.22 -23.84 -24.02
C PHE A 1234 -34.74 -25.30 -24.03
N LYS A 1235 -35.33 -26.16 -23.19
CA LYS A 1235 -35.06 -27.60 -23.15
C LYS A 1235 -35.40 -28.29 -24.46
N GLU A 1236 -36.55 -27.99 -25.06
CA GLU A 1236 -36.90 -28.54 -26.36
C GLU A 1236 -35.99 -28.00 -27.49
N TYR A 1237 -35.57 -26.73 -27.42
CA TYR A 1237 -34.57 -26.17 -28.31
C TYR A 1237 -33.22 -26.92 -28.21
N VAL A 1238 -32.70 -27.14 -27.00
CA VAL A 1238 -31.45 -27.88 -26.77
C VAL A 1238 -31.58 -29.34 -27.21
N LYS A 1239 -32.67 -30.03 -26.84
CA LYS A 1239 -32.92 -31.42 -27.29
C LYS A 1239 -32.94 -31.52 -28.81
N GLY A 1240 -33.63 -30.62 -29.50
CA GLY A 1240 -33.67 -30.60 -30.96
C GLY A 1240 -32.28 -30.50 -31.58
N ILE A 1241 -31.39 -29.70 -30.99
CA ILE A 1241 -29.98 -29.58 -31.41
C ILE A 1241 -29.22 -30.89 -31.15
N LEU A 1242 -29.35 -31.45 -29.94
CA LEU A 1242 -28.68 -32.70 -29.58
C LEU A 1242 -29.13 -33.84 -30.51
N GLU A 1243 -30.43 -34.00 -30.74
CA GLU A 1243 -30.98 -34.98 -31.67
C GLU A 1243 -30.52 -34.76 -33.12
N ALA A 1244 -30.41 -33.50 -33.57
CA ALA A 1244 -29.89 -33.20 -34.91
C ALA A 1244 -28.43 -33.67 -35.06
N LYS A 1245 -27.61 -33.53 -34.01
CA LYS A 1245 -26.22 -34.00 -34.00
C LYS A 1245 -26.09 -35.53 -33.95
N GLU A 1246 -27.11 -36.24 -33.45
CA GLU A 1246 -27.14 -37.70 -33.38
C GLU A 1246 -27.58 -38.37 -34.70
N THR A 1247 -27.90 -37.60 -35.74
CA THR A 1247 -28.31 -38.15 -37.05
C THR A 1247 -27.15 -38.83 -37.79
N PHE A 1248 -27.44 -39.97 -38.41
CA PHE A 1248 -26.46 -40.73 -39.16
C PHE A 1248 -26.33 -40.23 -40.61
N ILE A 1249 -25.09 -40.16 -41.10
CA ILE A 1249 -24.76 -40.00 -42.52
C ILE A 1249 -24.44 -41.38 -43.08
N GLY A 1250 -25.08 -41.75 -44.20
CA GLY A 1250 -24.88 -43.03 -44.88
C GLY A 1250 -24.05 -42.88 -46.15
N TYR A 1251 -23.09 -43.78 -46.34
CA TYR A 1251 -22.26 -43.85 -47.54
C TYR A 1251 -22.01 -45.30 -47.99
N LYS A 1252 -21.67 -45.46 -49.26
CA LYS A 1252 -21.21 -46.73 -49.86
C LYS A 1252 -19.79 -46.56 -50.36
N LEU A 1253 -18.98 -47.59 -50.16
CA LEU A 1253 -17.69 -47.75 -50.83
C LEU A 1253 -17.89 -48.76 -51.95
N LYS A 1254 -17.34 -48.48 -53.13
CA LYS A 1254 -17.34 -49.45 -54.23
C LYS A 1254 -16.33 -50.55 -53.86
N LEU A 1255 -16.80 -51.80 -53.86
CA LEU A 1255 -15.94 -52.99 -53.73
C LEU A 1255 -14.88 -53.02 -54.83
#